data_AF-A0A378IXF5-F1
#
_entry.id   AF-A0A378IXF5-F1
#
_cell.length_a   1.000
_cell.length_b   1.000
_cell.length_c   1.000
_cell.angle_alpha   90.00
_cell.angle_beta   90.00
_cell.angle_gamma   90.00
#
_symmetry.space_group_name_H-M   'P 1'
#
loop_
_entity.id
_entity.type
_entity.pdbx_description
1 polymer ?
#
loop_
_entity_poly.entity_id
_entity_poly.type
_entity_poly.pdbx_seq_one_letter_code
_entity_poly.pdbx_strand_id
1 'polypeptide(L)'
;MPLTKAQAVRLNQARGSVDLSESINVAKDAWDNDMRHHEWRVSGAQDPHAALQNELIGWRKASLNRRSVLVDFDVNGDGRNKKVRVFPPSDKNIDNDVNDIFARGLDSARAVTEILRCHPQKGLDNKALKDLTKLLNKFQENMNVHLANEDDAKGMENARKELARFNGALANLLVHNAVVTKRGEAIQAINFVRDFLWKKDICTANCVIEKNGKHGQSEILRYAEPMEFGKAEVKRIGSATNEPINFWDGAQPWKTKLAQAVGGGGKVAGWFEHFMGDNLETMKKLSSTPMSRFTPNPANAFDCSDITIDKDGVVTHISSHERTAVTEPLNVGGTNSRQDVTDWNHLQLMSKARLKSGLTSFMEKWGPFIDANEPIPFTVLHQTLIGDEVTFSPDQSKAKASKLQASVIDSKAEANAAVRQMLESSTILRERATGEIKFLSNADFAKQPYNGQIPDGWQKVNVDLLETNNGINMWGARTRVRNNDYNDARQLIGNAVNVLNKVDTKYPNQDLKTVIDFLNSRDHSLVTPFKFRGKEVKDAVQRLSGALRNGDDPFSNLDKDVRENLALSVQAAVELKCTVHETWLGSARRNIDNFTRDYVRQVPILGHLVDWAVRGAMTVAALGLKAVAGILTFPVSLPQWFKHRGDRREMYKSTYEGLLAESLGSLKGGCMSSADRAGEQGDQRAMMKKQFAEEGKIISYNDSPTEKARVYGEYGSTKAKHDFVEMATGTPGTSDDETRGIFLNARAGVLSYVAETAEEQQLAKDLSGLRKGKYSDVTAQQYMTTPAVGVKVQKVEKQKVSSMGEGITRPLLDVEEPVEEQRVDIRVGVKSKDDSHEPVVVTDNFTM
;
A
#
# COMPACT_ATOMS: atom_id res chain seq x y z
N MET A 1 0.36 -8.54 13.89
CA MET A 1 -0.53 -7.87 14.85
C MET A 1 0.16 -6.62 15.41
N PRO A 2 -0.59 -5.55 15.73
CA PRO A 2 -0.07 -4.41 16.48
C PRO A 2 0.77 -4.83 17.69
N LEU A 3 1.95 -4.22 17.86
CA LEU A 3 2.82 -4.50 19.00
C LEU A 3 2.29 -3.77 20.25
N THR A 4 2.34 -4.46 21.40
CA THR A 4 2.16 -3.86 22.72
C THR A 4 3.42 -3.10 23.16
N LYS A 5 3.31 -2.32 24.24
CA LYS A 5 4.49 -1.65 24.83
C LYS A 5 5.60 -2.61 25.23
N ALA A 6 5.27 -3.69 25.92
CA ALA A 6 6.25 -4.70 26.32
C ALA A 6 6.94 -5.34 25.11
N GLN A 7 6.19 -5.61 24.04
CA GLN A 7 6.73 -6.13 22.79
C GLN A 7 7.65 -5.14 22.07
N ALA A 8 7.29 -3.85 22.04
CA ALA A 8 8.14 -2.81 21.45
C ALA A 8 9.47 -2.65 22.20
N VAL A 9 9.46 -2.69 23.54
CA VAL A 9 10.68 -2.67 24.35
C VAL A 9 11.57 -3.88 24.05
N ARG A 10 11.01 -5.08 23.95
CA ARG A 10 11.75 -6.29 23.59
C ARG A 10 12.32 -6.23 22.18
N LEU A 11 11.57 -5.70 21.21
CA LEU A 11 12.09 -5.49 19.86
C LEU A 11 13.29 -4.53 19.87
N ASN A 12 13.20 -3.44 20.65
CA ASN A 12 14.31 -2.50 20.82
C ASN A 12 15.55 -3.18 21.45
N GLN A 13 15.36 -4.03 22.44
CA GLN A 13 16.47 -4.80 23.06
C GLN A 13 17.08 -5.79 22.07
N ALA A 14 16.24 -6.55 21.35
CA ALA A 14 16.67 -7.57 20.41
C ALA A 14 17.48 -6.98 19.24
N ARG A 15 17.08 -5.81 18.71
CA ARG A 15 17.87 -5.15 17.66
C ARG A 15 19.19 -4.59 18.20
N GLY A 16 19.24 -4.19 19.48
CA GLY A 16 20.43 -3.62 20.11
C GLY A 16 21.49 -4.66 20.47
N SER A 17 21.14 -5.95 20.47
CA SER A 17 22.09 -7.05 20.74
C SER A 17 22.86 -7.52 19.51
N VAL A 18 22.68 -6.89 18.35
CA VAL A 18 23.32 -7.30 17.09
C VAL A 18 24.06 -6.12 16.48
N ASP A 19 25.32 -6.33 16.08
CA ASP A 19 26.03 -5.35 15.24
C ASP A 19 25.50 -5.44 13.81
N LEU A 20 24.62 -4.49 13.47
CA LEU A 20 23.98 -4.43 12.16
C LEU A 20 24.99 -4.18 11.04
N SER A 21 26.04 -3.38 11.30
CA SER A 21 27.00 -2.97 10.27
C SER A 21 27.95 -4.12 9.94
N GLU A 22 28.49 -4.77 10.97
CA GLU A 22 29.35 -5.95 10.81
C GLU A 22 28.60 -7.07 10.07
N SER A 23 27.38 -7.38 10.51
CA SER A 23 26.54 -8.43 9.91
C SER A 23 26.28 -8.20 8.41
N ILE A 24 26.04 -6.94 8.03
CA ILE A 24 25.80 -6.57 6.63
C ILE A 24 27.08 -6.68 5.80
N ASN A 25 28.23 -6.27 6.33
CA ASN A 25 29.50 -6.39 5.62
C ASN A 25 29.87 -7.84 5.36
N VAL A 26 29.75 -8.72 6.37
CA VAL A 26 29.96 -10.17 6.20
C VAL A 26 29.02 -10.75 5.15
N ALA A 27 27.75 -10.32 5.13
CA ALA A 27 26.78 -10.79 4.14
C ALA A 27 27.09 -10.30 2.71
N LYS A 28 27.65 -9.10 2.54
CA LYS A 28 28.11 -8.58 1.25
C LYS A 28 29.29 -9.40 0.72
N ASP A 29 30.29 -9.66 1.56
CA ASP A 29 31.47 -10.45 1.16
C ASP A 29 31.08 -11.88 0.75
N ALA A 30 30.19 -12.51 1.52
CA ALA A 30 29.65 -13.84 1.19
C ALA A 30 28.91 -13.84 -0.14
N TRP A 31 28.03 -12.84 -0.37
CA TRP A 31 27.31 -12.70 -1.62
C TRP A 31 28.23 -12.49 -2.82
N ASP A 32 29.23 -11.63 -2.69
CA ASP A 32 30.17 -11.33 -3.77
C ASP A 32 31.02 -12.56 -4.14
N ASN A 33 31.37 -13.38 -3.15
CA ASN A 33 32.02 -14.66 -3.37
C ASN A 33 31.11 -15.65 -4.10
N ASP A 34 29.85 -15.76 -3.66
CA ASP A 34 28.85 -16.62 -4.26
C ASP A 34 28.60 -16.23 -5.73
N MET A 35 28.40 -14.94 -6.02
CA MET A 35 28.19 -14.43 -7.39
C MET A 35 29.31 -14.82 -8.36
N ARG A 36 30.56 -14.92 -7.89
CA ARG A 36 31.73 -15.24 -8.74
C ARG A 36 31.93 -16.73 -8.94
N HIS A 37 31.62 -17.56 -7.94
CA HIS A 37 32.08 -18.95 -7.90
C HIS A 37 30.98 -19.99 -7.91
N HIS A 38 29.72 -19.59 -7.68
CA HIS A 38 28.62 -20.53 -7.63
C HIS A 38 28.21 -21.04 -9.01
N GLU A 39 27.84 -22.33 -9.07
CA GLU A 39 27.30 -22.97 -10.26
C GLU A 39 26.01 -23.71 -9.92
N TRP A 40 24.93 -23.31 -10.60
CA TRP A 40 23.62 -23.95 -10.50
C TRP A 40 23.65 -25.31 -11.16
N ARG A 41 23.31 -26.37 -10.41
CA ARG A 41 23.29 -27.74 -10.90
C ARG A 41 22.05 -28.48 -10.43
N VAL A 42 21.61 -29.47 -11.20
CA VAL A 42 20.55 -30.38 -10.76
C VAL A 42 21.12 -31.30 -9.69
N SER A 43 20.58 -31.20 -8.48
CA SER A 43 20.98 -32.03 -7.35
C SER A 43 20.69 -33.51 -7.59
N GLY A 44 21.53 -34.40 -7.04
CA GLY A 44 21.29 -35.84 -6.97
C GLY A 44 20.34 -36.24 -5.83
N ALA A 45 19.73 -35.27 -5.13
CA ALA A 45 18.75 -35.52 -4.08
C ALA A 45 17.50 -36.26 -4.58
N GLN A 46 16.77 -36.87 -3.65
CA GLN A 46 15.51 -37.58 -3.94
C GLN A 46 14.47 -36.66 -4.59
N ASP A 47 14.44 -35.38 -4.22
CA ASP A 47 13.65 -34.34 -4.88
C ASP A 47 14.56 -33.19 -5.37
N PRO A 48 15.00 -33.22 -6.64
CA PRO A 48 15.84 -32.19 -7.21
C PRO A 48 15.15 -30.81 -7.31
N HIS A 49 13.81 -30.77 -7.40
CA HIS A 49 13.07 -29.51 -7.45
C HIS A 49 13.08 -28.82 -6.10
N ALA A 50 12.79 -29.58 -5.03
CA ALA A 50 12.87 -29.05 -3.66
C ALA A 50 14.29 -28.60 -3.31
N ALA A 51 15.32 -29.33 -3.75
CA ALA A 51 16.72 -28.93 -3.55
C ALA A 51 17.02 -27.57 -4.21
N LEU A 52 16.68 -27.40 -5.50
CA LEU A 52 16.88 -26.12 -6.20
C LEU A 52 16.04 -24.99 -5.61
N GLN A 53 14.80 -25.27 -5.17
CA GLN A 53 13.96 -24.27 -4.49
C GLN A 53 14.62 -23.76 -3.22
N ASN A 54 15.12 -24.67 -2.37
CA ASN A 54 15.77 -24.30 -1.11
C ASN A 54 17.04 -23.48 -1.34
N GLU A 55 17.83 -23.85 -2.35
CA GLU A 55 19.02 -23.10 -2.76
C GLU A 55 18.65 -21.67 -3.22
N LEU A 56 17.68 -21.54 -4.12
CA LEU A 56 17.21 -20.23 -4.60
C LEU A 56 16.60 -19.37 -3.45
N ILE A 57 15.92 -19.99 -2.49
CA ILE A 57 15.44 -19.31 -1.27
C ILE A 57 16.62 -18.80 -0.44
N GLY A 58 17.66 -19.62 -0.25
CA GLY A 58 18.89 -19.26 0.44
C GLY A 58 19.56 -18.04 -0.18
N TRP A 59 19.72 -18.05 -1.50
CA TRP A 59 20.26 -16.93 -2.26
C TRP A 59 19.40 -15.67 -2.15
N ARG A 60 18.07 -15.78 -2.25
CA ARG A 60 17.22 -14.59 -2.10
C ARG A 60 17.31 -13.99 -0.70
N LYS A 61 17.44 -14.83 0.34
CA LYS A 61 17.71 -14.37 1.72
C LYS A 61 19.09 -13.73 1.84
N ALA A 62 20.12 -14.30 1.22
CA ALA A 62 21.47 -13.73 1.19
C ALA A 62 21.50 -12.35 0.53
N SER A 63 20.80 -12.18 -0.60
CA SER A 63 20.62 -10.87 -1.25
C SER A 63 20.03 -9.81 -0.32
N LEU A 64 18.98 -10.15 0.45
CA LEU A 64 18.41 -9.23 1.44
C LEU A 64 19.37 -8.93 2.58
N ASN A 65 20.21 -9.90 2.98
CA ASN A 65 21.15 -9.75 4.07
C ASN A 65 22.26 -8.71 3.78
N ARG A 66 22.47 -8.36 2.51
CA ARG A 66 23.40 -7.29 2.10
C ARG A 66 22.96 -5.89 2.52
N ARG A 67 21.71 -5.72 2.97
CA ARG A 67 21.15 -4.44 3.43
C ARG A 67 20.32 -4.53 4.71
N SER A 68 20.22 -5.71 5.30
CA SER A 68 19.35 -5.94 6.46
C SER A 68 19.81 -7.16 7.25
N VAL A 69 19.36 -7.28 8.50
CA VAL A 69 19.76 -8.38 9.39
C VAL A 69 18.52 -9.08 9.94
N LEU A 70 18.55 -10.41 10.02
CA LEU A 70 17.49 -11.17 10.70
C LEU A 70 17.81 -11.27 12.19
N VAL A 71 16.92 -10.73 13.01
CA VAL A 71 17.02 -10.72 14.47
C VAL A 71 15.94 -11.64 15.06
N ASP A 72 16.29 -12.33 16.15
CA ASP A 72 15.34 -13.11 16.94
C ASP A 72 14.57 -12.20 17.90
N PHE A 73 13.24 -12.17 17.75
CA PHE A 73 12.32 -11.38 18.54
C PHE A 73 11.46 -12.29 19.42
N ASP A 74 11.72 -12.31 20.72
CA ASP A 74 10.87 -12.98 21.70
C ASP A 74 9.60 -12.14 21.95
N VAL A 75 8.54 -12.48 21.21
CA VAL A 75 7.28 -11.73 21.24
C VAL A 75 6.65 -11.76 22.63
N ASN A 76 6.66 -12.93 23.30
CA ASN A 76 5.90 -13.15 24.53
C ASN A 76 6.77 -13.22 25.78
N GLY A 77 8.10 -13.31 25.66
CA GLY A 77 9.00 -13.52 26.79
C GLY A 77 9.03 -14.98 27.22
N ASP A 78 8.62 -15.89 26.33
CA ASP A 78 8.50 -17.32 26.59
C ASP A 78 9.55 -18.14 25.83
N GLY A 79 10.55 -17.47 25.23
CA GLY A 79 11.62 -18.08 24.45
C GLY A 79 11.22 -18.50 23.04
N ARG A 80 9.97 -18.30 22.62
CA ARG A 80 9.54 -18.57 21.23
C ARG A 80 9.83 -17.36 20.35
N ASN A 81 10.98 -17.43 19.68
CA ASN A 81 11.46 -16.34 18.85
C ASN A 81 10.80 -16.31 17.47
N LYS A 82 10.35 -15.12 17.09
CA LYS A 82 9.95 -14.78 15.73
C LYS A 82 11.13 -14.10 15.03
N LYS A 83 11.37 -14.42 13.76
CA LYS A 83 12.40 -13.72 12.96
C LYS A 83 11.87 -12.38 12.45
N VAL A 84 12.58 -11.30 12.75
CA VAL A 84 12.30 -9.94 12.25
C VAL A 84 13.48 -9.45 11.42
N ARG A 85 13.21 -8.99 10.19
CA ARG A 85 14.24 -8.38 9.33
C ARG A 85 14.41 -6.90 9.65
N VAL A 86 15.56 -6.51 10.17
CA VAL A 86 15.89 -5.15 10.58
C VAL A 86 16.70 -4.45 9.49
N PHE A 87 16.20 -3.32 8.99
CA PHE A 87 16.90 -2.42 8.07
C PHE A 87 17.53 -1.29 8.89
N PRO A 88 18.87 -1.10 8.81
CA PRO A 88 19.57 -0.06 9.56
C PRO A 88 19.24 1.34 9.01
N PRO A 89 19.56 2.40 9.76
CA PRO A 89 19.46 3.77 9.24
C PRO A 89 20.41 3.96 8.04
N SER A 90 19.96 4.70 7.02
CA SER A 90 20.73 5.06 5.83
C SER A 90 20.39 6.49 5.42
N ASP A 91 21.36 7.20 4.86
CA ASP A 91 21.15 8.53 4.27
C ASP A 91 20.43 8.45 2.92
N LYS A 92 20.46 7.28 2.26
CA LYS A 92 19.71 6.99 1.03
C LYS A 92 18.34 6.42 1.37
N ASN A 93 17.32 6.82 0.62
CA ASN A 93 15.99 6.23 0.74
C ASN A 93 15.87 4.88 0.02
N ILE A 94 16.71 4.64 -0.98
CA ILE A 94 16.69 3.42 -1.78
C ILE A 94 18.12 2.92 -1.97
N ASP A 95 18.41 1.77 -1.38
CA ASP A 95 19.65 1.04 -1.62
C ASP A 95 19.40 -0.05 -2.67
N ASN A 96 19.86 0.19 -3.90
CA ASN A 96 19.72 -0.77 -4.99
C ASN A 96 20.93 -0.76 -5.95
N ASP A 97 21.32 -1.95 -6.41
CA ASP A 97 22.32 -2.14 -7.46
C ASP A 97 21.95 -3.28 -8.44
N VAL A 98 22.94 -3.75 -9.22
CA VAL A 98 22.77 -4.83 -10.21
C VAL A 98 22.42 -6.16 -9.55
N ASN A 99 22.88 -6.40 -8.32
CA ASN A 99 22.62 -7.63 -7.58
C ASN A 99 21.13 -7.77 -7.23
N ASP A 100 20.43 -6.66 -7.02
CA ASP A 100 18.98 -6.66 -6.81
C ASP A 100 18.20 -7.08 -8.06
N ILE A 101 18.69 -6.68 -9.24
CA ILE A 101 18.13 -7.10 -10.52
C ILE A 101 18.36 -8.61 -10.72
N PHE A 102 19.55 -9.12 -10.35
CA PHE A 102 19.84 -10.55 -10.41
C PHE A 102 18.94 -11.34 -9.45
N ALA A 103 18.83 -10.90 -8.20
CA ALA A 103 17.95 -11.50 -7.19
C ALA A 103 16.49 -11.55 -7.66
N ARG A 104 16.03 -10.54 -8.41
CA ARG A 104 14.70 -10.55 -9.02
C ARG A 104 14.55 -11.62 -10.12
N GLY A 105 15.61 -11.92 -10.86
CA GLY A 105 15.62 -13.05 -11.80
C GLY A 105 15.54 -14.40 -11.07
N LEU A 106 16.18 -14.54 -9.91
CA LEU A 106 16.06 -15.74 -9.08
C LEU A 106 14.61 -15.99 -8.65
N ASP A 107 13.86 -14.94 -8.31
CA ASP A 107 12.41 -15.06 -8.02
C ASP A 107 11.63 -15.66 -9.22
N SER A 108 11.93 -15.22 -10.45
CA SER A 108 11.32 -15.79 -11.66
C SER A 108 11.71 -17.26 -11.88
N ALA A 109 12.97 -17.61 -11.63
CA ALA A 109 13.44 -18.99 -11.72
C ALA A 109 12.77 -19.90 -10.67
N ARG A 110 12.60 -19.43 -9.43
CA ARG A 110 11.83 -20.12 -8.38
C ARG A 110 10.41 -20.43 -8.84
N ALA A 111 9.75 -19.48 -9.48
CA ALA A 111 8.41 -19.70 -10.02
C ALA A 111 8.39 -20.81 -11.08
N VAL A 112 9.35 -20.80 -12.02
CA VAL A 112 9.48 -21.85 -13.03
C VAL A 112 9.77 -23.21 -12.41
N THR A 113 10.67 -23.29 -11.42
CA THR A 113 10.97 -24.54 -10.71
C THR A 113 9.71 -25.13 -10.06
N GLU A 114 8.87 -24.31 -9.42
CA GLU A 114 7.62 -24.76 -8.78
C GLU A 114 6.56 -25.19 -9.81
N ILE A 115 6.44 -24.44 -10.91
CA ILE A 115 5.53 -24.78 -12.02
C ILE A 115 5.93 -26.14 -12.64
N LEU A 116 7.23 -26.36 -12.88
CA LEU A 116 7.75 -27.63 -13.39
C LEU A 116 7.51 -28.77 -12.38
N ARG A 117 7.73 -28.54 -11.08
CA ARG A 117 7.45 -29.53 -10.01
C ARG A 117 5.99 -29.97 -10.00
N CYS A 118 5.06 -29.04 -10.30
CA CYS A 118 3.62 -29.32 -10.31
C CYS A 118 3.14 -29.96 -11.63
N HIS A 119 4.01 -30.09 -12.64
CA HIS A 119 3.61 -30.66 -13.92
C HIS A 119 3.47 -32.20 -13.84
N PRO A 120 2.41 -32.81 -14.41
CA PRO A 120 2.10 -34.23 -14.18
C PRO A 120 3.03 -35.24 -14.89
N GLN A 121 3.87 -34.82 -15.85
CA GLN A 121 4.70 -35.74 -16.67
C GLN A 121 6.10 -35.99 -16.09
N LYS A 122 6.25 -37.10 -15.35
CA LYS A 122 7.55 -37.56 -14.82
C LYS A 122 8.55 -37.86 -15.95
N GLY A 123 9.66 -37.11 -15.99
CA GLY A 123 10.78 -37.31 -16.91
C GLY A 123 11.08 -36.11 -17.81
N LEU A 124 10.05 -35.34 -18.16
CA LEU A 124 10.16 -34.02 -18.78
C LEU A 124 10.77 -33.02 -17.77
N ASP A 125 10.43 -33.19 -16.49
CA ASP A 125 10.85 -32.33 -15.39
C ASP A 125 12.38 -32.30 -15.21
N ASN A 126 13.08 -33.44 -15.29
CA ASN A 126 14.53 -33.47 -15.10
C ASN A 126 15.31 -32.82 -16.26
N LYS A 127 14.82 -32.92 -17.49
CA LYS A 127 15.43 -32.24 -18.65
C LYS A 127 15.16 -30.73 -18.58
N ALA A 128 13.91 -30.35 -18.33
CA ALA A 128 13.52 -28.95 -18.19
C ALA A 128 14.26 -28.28 -17.01
N LEU A 129 14.45 -28.99 -15.89
CA LEU A 129 15.22 -28.51 -14.75
C LEU A 129 16.71 -28.35 -15.09
N LYS A 130 17.31 -29.25 -15.86
CA LYS A 130 18.69 -29.09 -16.37
C LYS A 130 18.83 -27.87 -17.28
N ASP A 131 17.85 -27.63 -18.15
CA ASP A 131 17.87 -26.47 -19.03
C ASP A 131 17.64 -25.17 -18.23
N LEU A 132 16.81 -25.19 -17.18
CA LEU A 132 16.66 -24.09 -16.23
C LEU A 132 17.98 -23.76 -15.52
N THR A 133 18.71 -24.75 -14.99
CA THR A 133 20.00 -24.50 -14.33
C THR A 133 21.05 -23.94 -15.28
N LYS A 134 21.05 -24.35 -16.56
CA LYS A 134 21.92 -23.72 -17.58
C LYS A 134 21.56 -22.26 -17.83
N LEU A 135 20.26 -21.94 -17.91
CA LEU A 135 19.80 -20.55 -18.06
C LEU A 135 20.18 -19.70 -16.85
N LEU A 136 20.11 -20.25 -15.63
CA LEU A 136 20.55 -19.59 -14.40
C LEU A 136 22.05 -19.28 -14.41
N ASN A 137 22.90 -20.27 -14.75
CA ASN A 137 24.34 -20.06 -14.90
C ASN A 137 24.62 -18.95 -15.93
N LYS A 138 23.96 -19.01 -17.08
CA LYS A 138 24.13 -17.99 -18.12
C LYS A 138 23.69 -16.60 -17.66
N PHE A 139 22.60 -16.51 -16.91
CA PHE A 139 22.14 -15.25 -16.35
C PHE A 139 23.13 -14.69 -15.33
N GLN A 140 23.65 -15.51 -14.43
CA GLN A 140 24.67 -15.11 -13.46
C GLN A 140 25.95 -14.62 -14.15
N GLU A 141 26.46 -15.36 -15.14
CA GLU A 141 27.60 -14.95 -15.97
C GLU A 141 27.38 -13.57 -16.61
N ASN A 142 26.22 -13.37 -17.25
CA ASN A 142 25.92 -12.10 -17.91
C ASN A 142 25.76 -10.95 -16.90
N MET A 143 25.21 -11.23 -15.72
CA MET A 143 25.07 -10.23 -14.66
C MET A 143 26.42 -9.84 -14.05
N ASN A 144 27.37 -10.78 -13.90
CA ASN A 144 28.74 -10.47 -13.49
C ASN A 144 29.45 -9.48 -14.43
N VAL A 145 29.16 -9.50 -15.74
CA VAL A 145 29.67 -8.50 -16.69
C VAL A 145 29.15 -7.09 -16.37
N HIS A 146 27.91 -6.99 -15.90
CA HIS A 146 27.29 -5.72 -15.52
C HIS A 146 27.77 -5.23 -14.15
N LEU A 147 28.11 -6.14 -13.22
CA LEU A 147 28.72 -5.80 -11.93
C LEU A 147 30.08 -5.11 -12.09
N ALA A 148 30.89 -5.52 -13.06
CA ALA A 148 32.19 -4.90 -13.32
C ALA A 148 32.13 -3.44 -13.79
N ASN A 149 30.93 -2.90 -14.05
CA ASN A 149 30.69 -1.51 -14.49
C ASN A 149 29.55 -0.85 -13.69
N GLU A 150 29.43 -1.15 -12.39
CA GLU A 150 28.32 -0.68 -11.53
C GLU A 150 28.15 0.85 -11.48
N ASP A 151 29.25 1.61 -11.59
CA ASP A 151 29.22 3.09 -11.57
C ASP A 151 28.71 3.71 -12.89
N ASP A 152 28.54 2.93 -13.95
CA ASP A 152 27.95 3.41 -15.20
C ASP A 152 26.44 3.21 -15.17
N ALA A 153 25.65 4.27 -15.31
CA ALA A 153 24.19 4.20 -15.47
C ALA A 153 23.77 3.20 -16.58
N LYS A 154 24.65 2.95 -17.56
CA LYS A 154 24.46 1.91 -18.59
C LYS A 154 24.52 0.49 -18.02
N GLY A 155 25.33 0.21 -16.99
CA GLY A 155 25.42 -1.11 -16.34
C GLY A 155 24.07 -1.55 -15.76
N MET A 156 23.44 -0.67 -14.99
CA MET A 156 22.08 -0.88 -14.44
C MET A 156 21.03 -1.03 -15.55
N GLU A 157 21.09 -0.20 -16.61
CA GLU A 157 20.16 -0.32 -17.74
C GLU A 157 20.32 -1.67 -18.47
N ASN A 158 21.57 -2.09 -18.72
CA ASN A 158 21.89 -3.35 -19.37
C ASN A 158 21.44 -4.55 -18.53
N ALA A 159 21.68 -4.52 -17.22
CA ALA A 159 21.19 -5.52 -16.27
C ALA A 159 19.67 -5.70 -16.34
N ARG A 160 18.89 -4.59 -16.42
CA ARG A 160 17.42 -4.68 -16.58
C ARG A 160 16.99 -5.28 -17.91
N LYS A 161 17.70 -4.97 -19.00
CA LYS A 161 17.46 -5.57 -20.32
C LYS A 161 17.83 -7.06 -20.33
N GLU A 162 18.90 -7.42 -19.63
CA GLU A 162 19.35 -8.80 -19.46
C GLU A 162 18.33 -9.62 -18.66
N LEU A 163 17.81 -9.10 -17.54
CA LEU A 163 16.69 -9.71 -16.82
C LEU A 163 15.46 -9.92 -17.72
N ALA A 164 15.13 -8.96 -18.60
CA ALA A 164 14.02 -9.10 -19.52
C ALA A 164 14.24 -10.23 -20.54
N ARG A 165 15.47 -10.41 -21.03
CA ARG A 165 15.86 -11.54 -21.89
C ARG A 165 15.76 -12.87 -21.13
N PHE A 166 16.29 -12.93 -19.92
CA PHE A 166 16.22 -14.11 -19.06
C PHE A 166 14.77 -14.53 -18.77
N ASN A 167 13.92 -13.60 -18.33
CA ASN A 167 12.49 -13.83 -18.14
C ASN A 167 11.81 -14.33 -19.43
N GLY A 168 12.19 -13.78 -20.58
CA GLY A 168 11.70 -14.22 -21.88
C GLY A 168 12.07 -15.67 -22.22
N ALA A 169 13.30 -16.07 -21.90
CA ALA A 169 13.78 -17.44 -22.04
C ALA A 169 13.06 -18.41 -21.09
N LEU A 170 12.81 -18.00 -19.84
CA LEU A 170 12.03 -18.76 -18.86
C LEU A 170 10.59 -19.01 -19.35
N ALA A 171 9.91 -17.99 -19.87
CA ALA A 171 8.58 -18.15 -20.44
C ALA A 171 8.59 -19.08 -21.67
N ASN A 172 9.63 -18.99 -22.51
CA ASN A 172 9.81 -19.89 -23.64
C ASN A 172 10.07 -21.34 -23.20
N LEU A 173 10.81 -21.57 -22.12
CA LEU A 173 11.07 -22.90 -21.56
C LEU A 173 9.76 -23.61 -21.19
N LEU A 174 8.83 -22.90 -20.53
CA LEU A 174 7.53 -23.46 -20.14
C LEU A 174 6.67 -23.83 -21.36
N VAL A 175 6.66 -22.98 -22.40
CA VAL A 175 5.91 -23.26 -23.64
C VAL A 175 6.54 -24.42 -24.42
N HIS A 176 7.88 -24.44 -24.55
CA HIS A 176 8.60 -25.47 -25.28
C HIS A 176 8.41 -26.86 -24.69
N ASN A 177 8.32 -26.94 -23.35
CA ASN A 177 8.07 -28.18 -22.62
C ASN A 177 6.56 -28.50 -22.47
N ALA A 178 5.68 -27.82 -23.21
CA ALA A 178 4.23 -28.04 -23.21
C ALA A 178 3.55 -27.93 -21.83
N VAL A 179 4.17 -27.20 -20.88
CA VAL A 179 3.58 -26.94 -19.55
C VAL A 179 2.38 -25.98 -19.68
N VAL A 180 2.50 -25.02 -20.58
CA VAL A 180 1.45 -24.08 -21.00
C VAL A 180 1.47 -23.93 -22.52
N THR A 181 0.38 -23.46 -23.11
CA THR A 181 0.25 -23.42 -24.58
C THR A 181 0.74 -22.11 -25.18
N LYS A 182 0.57 -21.00 -24.47
CA LYS A 182 0.89 -19.66 -24.96
C LYS A 182 1.93 -18.99 -24.08
N ARG A 183 2.79 -18.19 -24.72
CA ARG A 183 3.75 -17.33 -24.02
C ARG A 183 3.07 -16.38 -23.02
N GLY A 184 1.88 -15.86 -23.36
CA GLY A 184 1.10 -15.01 -22.46
C GLY A 184 0.68 -15.74 -21.18
N GLU A 185 0.29 -17.01 -21.26
CA GLU A 185 -0.04 -17.86 -20.12
C GLU A 185 1.20 -18.10 -19.25
N ALA A 186 2.34 -18.42 -19.87
CA ALA A 186 3.62 -18.60 -19.17
C ALA A 186 4.00 -17.37 -18.33
N ILE A 187 3.86 -16.17 -18.90
CA ILE A 187 4.17 -14.91 -18.21
C ILE A 187 3.27 -14.71 -16.99
N GLN A 188 1.96 -14.96 -17.13
CA GLN A 188 1.02 -14.84 -16.02
C GLN A 188 1.28 -15.89 -14.93
N ALA A 189 1.58 -17.14 -15.34
CA ALA A 189 1.94 -18.22 -14.43
C ALA A 189 3.18 -17.88 -13.60
N ILE A 190 4.27 -17.47 -14.26
CA ILE A 190 5.52 -17.08 -13.59
C ILE A 190 5.24 -15.94 -12.60
N ASN A 191 4.57 -14.87 -13.02
CA ASN A 191 4.29 -13.73 -12.15
C ASN A 191 3.40 -14.12 -10.95
N PHE A 192 2.37 -14.94 -11.15
CA PHE A 192 1.47 -15.40 -10.09
C PHE A 192 2.20 -16.26 -9.05
N VAL A 193 2.91 -17.30 -9.50
CA VAL A 193 3.61 -18.24 -8.62
C VAL A 193 4.76 -17.54 -7.90
N ARG A 194 5.54 -16.70 -8.60
CA ARG A 194 6.61 -15.89 -8.00
C ARG A 194 6.11 -15.08 -6.82
N ASP A 195 5.01 -14.35 -7.01
CA ASP A 195 4.44 -13.46 -6.02
C ASP A 195 3.89 -14.25 -4.81
N PHE A 196 3.29 -15.41 -5.05
CA PHE A 196 2.86 -16.33 -3.99
C PHE A 196 4.06 -16.87 -3.20
N LEU A 197 5.10 -17.38 -3.88
CA LEU A 197 6.30 -17.92 -3.24
C LEU A 197 7.10 -16.86 -2.47
N TRP A 198 7.04 -15.59 -2.91
CA TRP A 198 7.57 -14.47 -2.14
C TRP A 198 6.85 -14.34 -0.79
N LYS A 199 5.52 -14.31 -0.82
CA LYS A 199 4.68 -14.21 0.39
C LYS A 199 4.82 -15.42 1.32
N LYS A 200 5.01 -16.61 0.75
CA LYS A 200 5.14 -17.87 1.49
C LYS A 200 6.50 -18.03 2.18
N ASP A 201 7.60 -17.77 1.47
CA ASP A 201 8.93 -18.23 1.91
C ASP A 201 9.89 -17.12 2.35
N ILE A 202 9.66 -15.86 1.92
CA ILE A 202 10.61 -14.75 2.10
C ILE A 202 10.00 -13.57 2.87
N CYS A 203 8.74 -13.24 2.59
CA CYS A 203 8.02 -12.14 3.25
C CYS A 203 7.87 -12.44 4.75
N THR A 204 8.52 -11.64 5.58
CA THR A 204 8.49 -11.78 7.04
C THR A 204 8.22 -10.43 7.69
N ALA A 205 8.01 -10.44 9.00
CA ALA A 205 8.02 -9.23 9.80
C ALA A 205 9.34 -8.50 9.63
N ASN A 206 9.27 -7.18 9.55
CA ASN A 206 10.39 -6.33 9.26
C ASN A 206 10.30 -5.03 10.06
N CYS A 207 11.45 -4.41 10.28
CA CYS A 207 11.60 -3.21 11.07
C CYS A 207 12.60 -2.29 10.38
N VAL A 208 12.24 -1.03 10.15
CA VAL A 208 13.13 -0.02 9.59
C VAL A 208 13.49 0.97 10.68
N ILE A 209 14.78 1.22 10.86
CA ILE A 209 15.29 2.18 11.83
C ILE A 209 15.49 3.52 11.12
N GLU A 210 14.84 4.56 11.60
CA GLU A 210 15.03 5.94 11.12
C GLU A 210 15.48 6.83 12.27
N LYS A 211 16.46 7.70 12.03
CA LYS A 211 16.87 8.74 12.99
C LYS A 211 15.82 9.86 13.03
N ASN A 212 15.61 10.45 14.20
CA ASN A 212 14.73 11.61 14.34
C ASN A 212 15.53 12.88 14.04
N GLY A 213 15.29 13.51 12.90
CA GLY A 213 16.03 14.72 12.53
C GLY A 213 17.47 14.46 12.03
N LYS A 214 18.11 15.50 11.51
CA LYS A 214 19.52 15.44 11.03
C LYS A 214 20.55 15.31 12.15
N HIS A 215 20.21 15.76 13.35
CA HIS A 215 21.10 15.78 14.53
C HIS A 215 20.79 14.64 15.51
N GLY A 216 20.03 13.62 15.06
CA GLY A 216 19.17 12.76 15.86
C GLY A 216 19.72 12.26 17.19
N GLN A 217 19.09 12.73 18.26
CA GLN A 217 19.25 12.18 19.61
C GLN A 217 18.22 11.08 19.88
N SER A 218 17.13 11.00 19.12
CA SER A 218 16.10 9.98 19.24
C SER A 218 15.89 9.22 17.92
N GLU A 219 15.22 8.08 17.97
CA GLU A 219 14.98 7.21 16.81
C GLU A 219 13.49 6.85 16.70
N ILE A 220 13.08 6.41 15.52
CA ILE A 220 11.78 5.77 15.31
C ILE A 220 12.00 4.41 14.65
N LEU A 221 11.45 3.37 15.26
CA LEU A 221 11.38 2.03 14.68
C LEU A 221 10.04 1.88 13.98
N ARG A 222 10.07 1.59 12.69
CA ARG A 222 8.88 1.33 11.89
C ARG A 222 8.78 -0.16 11.66
N TYR A 223 7.90 -0.82 12.40
CA TYR A 223 7.64 -2.25 12.31
C TYR A 223 6.48 -2.54 11.35
N ALA A 224 6.60 -3.58 10.54
CA ALA A 224 5.54 -4.10 9.70
C ALA A 224 5.55 -5.63 9.67
N GLU A 225 4.38 -6.24 9.86
CA GLU A 225 4.17 -7.68 9.80
C GLU A 225 3.14 -8.05 8.72
N PRO A 226 3.44 -9.02 7.84
CA PRO A 226 2.45 -9.52 6.88
C PRO A 226 1.21 -10.05 7.61
N MET A 227 0.04 -9.59 7.17
CA MET A 227 -1.22 -9.98 7.79
C MET A 227 -1.61 -11.41 7.38
N GLU A 228 -2.00 -12.22 8.36
CA GLU A 228 -2.59 -13.55 8.15
C GLU A 228 -4.11 -13.55 8.38
N PHE A 229 -4.81 -14.41 7.64
CA PHE A 229 -6.27 -14.52 7.67
C PHE A 229 -6.72 -15.88 8.17
N GLY A 230 -7.75 -15.87 8.99
CA GLY A 230 -8.41 -17.07 9.51
C GLY A 230 -9.65 -17.45 8.69
N LYS A 231 -10.39 -18.44 9.18
CA LYS A 231 -11.73 -18.72 8.66
C LYS A 231 -12.63 -17.51 8.91
N ALA A 232 -13.51 -17.20 7.96
CA ALA A 232 -14.52 -16.16 8.17
C ALA A 232 -15.42 -16.56 9.35
N GLU A 233 -15.47 -15.71 10.38
CA GLU A 233 -16.29 -15.94 11.57
C GLU A 233 -17.69 -15.30 11.48
N VAL A 234 -17.92 -14.46 10.47
CA VAL A 234 -19.10 -13.60 10.38
C VAL A 234 -19.89 -13.88 9.10
N LYS A 235 -21.21 -13.96 9.25
CA LYS A 235 -22.19 -14.19 8.17
C LYS A 235 -22.48 -12.88 7.41
N ARG A 236 -22.79 -12.97 6.11
CA ARG A 236 -23.41 -11.86 5.36
C ARG A 236 -24.84 -11.60 5.83
N ILE A 237 -25.16 -10.33 6.04
CA ILE A 237 -26.57 -9.92 6.20
C ILE A 237 -27.30 -10.18 4.87
N GLY A 238 -28.49 -10.78 4.95
CA GLY A 238 -29.28 -11.19 3.77
C GLY A 238 -28.90 -12.54 3.15
N SER A 239 -27.87 -13.24 3.65
CA SER A 239 -27.61 -14.62 3.20
C SER A 239 -28.73 -15.57 3.66
N ALA A 240 -29.24 -16.36 2.72
CA ALA A 240 -30.24 -17.40 2.95
C ALA A 240 -29.74 -18.52 3.87
N THR A 241 -28.43 -18.72 3.97
CA THR A 241 -27.81 -19.74 4.82
C THR A 241 -27.22 -19.11 6.09
N ASN A 242 -27.16 -19.86 7.19
CA ASN A 242 -26.49 -19.42 8.41
C ASN A 242 -24.96 -19.63 8.39
N GLU A 243 -24.41 -20.01 7.24
CA GLU A 243 -23.00 -20.32 7.08
C GLU A 243 -22.20 -19.04 6.73
N PRO A 244 -20.95 -18.91 7.22
CA PRO A 244 -20.03 -17.86 6.80
C PRO A 244 -19.77 -17.91 5.28
N ILE A 245 -19.55 -16.75 4.65
CA ILE A 245 -19.22 -16.71 3.22
C ILE A 245 -17.85 -17.34 3.01
N ASN A 246 -17.77 -18.31 2.10
CA ASN A 246 -16.54 -19.01 1.73
C ASN A 246 -16.20 -18.77 0.25
N PHE A 247 -15.12 -18.02 0.01
CA PHE A 247 -14.59 -17.76 -1.34
C PHE A 247 -13.42 -18.65 -1.73
N TRP A 248 -12.98 -19.54 -0.87
CA TRP A 248 -11.80 -20.37 -1.11
C TRP A 248 -12.14 -21.77 -1.61
N ASP A 249 -13.29 -22.30 -1.19
CA ASP A 249 -13.71 -23.66 -1.52
C ASP A 249 -14.76 -23.70 -2.66
N GLY A 250 -14.89 -24.86 -3.31
CA GLY A 250 -15.83 -25.08 -4.41
C GLY A 250 -15.43 -24.43 -5.74
N ALA A 251 -16.38 -24.38 -6.67
CA ALA A 251 -16.21 -23.74 -7.96
C ALA A 251 -16.45 -22.22 -7.82
N GLN A 252 -15.38 -21.43 -7.90
CA GLN A 252 -15.41 -19.98 -7.70
C GLN A 252 -15.04 -19.24 -8.98
N PRO A 253 -15.75 -18.16 -9.37
CA PRO A 253 -15.47 -17.42 -10.59
C PRO A 253 -14.03 -16.90 -10.71
N TRP A 254 -13.45 -16.44 -9.59
CA TRP A 254 -12.06 -15.97 -9.57
C TRP A 254 -11.05 -17.10 -9.87
N LYS A 255 -11.32 -18.31 -9.36
CA LYS A 255 -10.45 -19.48 -9.53
C LYS A 255 -10.43 -19.94 -10.98
N THR A 256 -11.60 -19.98 -11.63
CA THR A 256 -11.72 -20.30 -13.05
C THR A 256 -10.98 -19.30 -13.93
N LYS A 257 -11.13 -18.00 -13.66
CA LYS A 257 -10.43 -16.98 -14.45
C LYS A 257 -8.92 -17.02 -14.24
N LEU A 258 -8.47 -17.24 -13.01
CA LEU A 258 -7.04 -17.41 -12.73
C LEU A 258 -6.49 -18.61 -13.49
N ALA A 259 -7.17 -19.77 -13.42
CA ALA A 259 -6.78 -20.96 -14.17
C ALA A 259 -6.60 -20.65 -15.67
N GLN A 260 -7.60 -20.03 -16.30
CA GLN A 260 -7.51 -19.64 -17.71
C GLN A 260 -6.35 -18.68 -18.00
N ALA A 261 -6.11 -17.70 -17.13
CA ALA A 261 -5.06 -16.70 -17.33
C ALA A 261 -3.65 -17.31 -17.27
N VAL A 262 -3.45 -18.35 -16.46
CA VAL A 262 -2.15 -19.00 -16.27
C VAL A 262 -1.96 -20.26 -17.11
N GLY A 263 -2.92 -20.60 -17.98
CA GLY A 263 -2.84 -21.81 -18.82
C GLY A 263 -3.19 -23.10 -18.09
N GLY A 264 -4.09 -23.03 -17.10
CA GLY A 264 -4.76 -24.15 -16.44
C GLY A 264 -6.25 -24.27 -16.81
N GLY A 265 -6.99 -25.16 -16.13
CA GLY A 265 -8.45 -25.31 -16.33
C GLY A 265 -8.85 -26.17 -17.54
N GLY A 266 -7.97 -27.06 -17.99
CA GLY A 266 -8.27 -28.05 -19.04
C GLY A 266 -9.15 -29.20 -18.53
N LYS A 267 -9.61 -30.08 -19.46
CA LYS A 267 -10.37 -31.30 -19.11
C LYS A 267 -9.57 -32.30 -18.27
N VAL A 268 -8.24 -32.20 -18.29
CA VAL A 268 -7.29 -33.00 -17.50
C VAL A 268 -6.62 -32.05 -16.52
N ALA A 269 -6.44 -32.48 -15.27
CA ALA A 269 -5.71 -31.72 -14.27
C ALA A 269 -4.28 -31.42 -14.78
N GLY A 270 -3.97 -30.14 -14.93
CA GLY A 270 -2.66 -29.66 -15.35
C GLY A 270 -1.84 -29.19 -14.16
N TRP A 271 -0.74 -28.48 -14.45
CA TRP A 271 0.17 -27.98 -13.42
C TRP A 271 -0.54 -27.07 -12.39
N PHE A 272 -1.53 -26.28 -12.82
CA PHE A 272 -2.22 -25.33 -11.94
C PHE A 272 -3.09 -26.04 -10.91
N GLU A 273 -3.79 -27.11 -11.30
CA GLU A 273 -4.61 -27.90 -10.37
C GLU A 273 -3.75 -28.58 -9.30
N HIS A 274 -2.58 -29.12 -9.68
CA HIS A 274 -1.60 -29.66 -8.72
C HIS A 274 -1.03 -28.58 -7.81
N PHE A 275 -0.65 -27.42 -8.36
CA PHE A 275 -0.18 -26.28 -7.57
C PHE A 275 -1.22 -25.85 -6.53
N MET A 276 -2.49 -25.76 -6.91
CA MET A 276 -3.58 -25.43 -5.99
C MET A 276 -3.76 -26.53 -4.93
N GLY A 277 -3.65 -27.81 -5.29
CA GLY A 277 -3.69 -28.92 -4.33
C GLY A 277 -2.62 -28.81 -3.24
N ASP A 278 -1.39 -28.48 -3.63
CA ASP A 278 -0.24 -28.39 -2.72
C ASP A 278 -0.25 -27.12 -1.85
N ASN A 279 -0.87 -26.03 -2.32
CA ASN A 279 -0.68 -24.69 -1.74
C ASN A 279 -1.97 -24.01 -1.23
N LEU A 280 -3.17 -24.57 -1.44
CA LEU A 280 -4.44 -23.91 -1.12
C LEU A 280 -4.56 -23.49 0.36
N GLU A 281 -4.19 -24.35 1.30
CA GLU A 281 -4.30 -24.03 2.74
C GLU A 281 -3.39 -22.88 3.16
N THR A 282 -2.23 -22.74 2.52
CA THR A 282 -1.33 -21.61 2.73
C THR A 282 -1.88 -20.35 2.07
N MET A 283 -2.40 -20.45 0.84
CA MET A 283 -3.04 -19.33 0.15
C MET A 283 -4.22 -18.74 0.93
N LYS A 284 -5.02 -19.59 1.58
CA LYS A 284 -6.14 -19.18 2.45
C LYS A 284 -5.70 -18.22 3.56
N LYS A 285 -4.48 -18.37 4.07
CA LYS A 285 -3.96 -17.58 5.19
C LYS A 285 -3.25 -16.32 4.74
N LEU A 286 -2.60 -16.32 3.58
CA LEU A 286 -1.70 -15.23 3.17
C LEU A 286 -2.43 -14.10 2.45
N SER A 287 -2.02 -12.86 2.73
CA SER A 287 -2.30 -11.73 1.87
C SER A 287 -1.60 -11.89 0.52
N SER A 288 -2.32 -11.66 -0.59
CA SER A 288 -1.69 -11.60 -1.92
C SER A 288 -0.83 -10.35 -2.11
N THR A 289 0.00 -10.35 -3.15
CA THR A 289 0.72 -9.16 -3.60
C THR A 289 -0.25 -8.19 -4.32
N PRO A 290 0.09 -6.89 -4.43
CA PRO A 290 -0.71 -5.93 -5.20
C PRO A 290 -0.89 -6.29 -6.67
N MET A 291 0.03 -7.10 -7.21
CA MET A 291 0.10 -7.51 -8.62
C MET A 291 -0.73 -8.77 -8.91
N SER A 292 -1.02 -9.58 -7.89
CA SER A 292 -1.78 -10.81 -7.97
C SER A 292 -3.13 -10.67 -7.26
N ARG A 293 -4.01 -9.80 -7.77
CA ARG A 293 -5.35 -9.55 -7.18
C ARG A 293 -6.39 -10.61 -7.57
N PHE A 294 -5.95 -11.85 -7.73
CA PHE A 294 -6.83 -12.96 -8.11
C PHE A 294 -7.44 -13.66 -6.90
N THR A 295 -6.80 -13.60 -5.73
CA THR A 295 -7.27 -14.27 -4.51
C THR A 295 -8.25 -13.40 -3.73
N PRO A 296 -9.17 -13.99 -2.95
CA PRO A 296 -10.16 -13.23 -2.20
C PRO A 296 -9.54 -12.41 -1.06
N ASN A 297 -8.52 -12.89 -0.33
CA ASN A 297 -7.86 -12.18 0.80
C ASN A 297 -7.52 -10.70 0.49
N PRO A 298 -7.66 -9.78 1.47
CA PRO A 298 -7.21 -8.40 1.31
C PRO A 298 -5.76 -8.36 0.84
N ALA A 299 -5.51 -7.71 -0.29
CA ALA A 299 -4.19 -7.69 -0.89
C ALA A 299 -3.26 -6.73 -0.14
N ASN A 300 -1.99 -7.09 -0.11
CA ASN A 300 -0.90 -6.37 0.52
C ASN A 300 -1.24 -5.81 1.91
N ALA A 301 -1.83 -6.68 2.73
CA ALA A 301 -2.25 -6.39 4.07
C ALA A 301 -1.09 -6.58 5.07
N PHE A 302 -0.83 -5.56 5.88
CA PHE A 302 0.21 -5.54 6.91
C PHE A 302 -0.31 -4.89 8.19
N ASP A 303 0.11 -5.43 9.33
CA ASP A 303 -0.01 -4.75 10.62
C ASP A 303 1.27 -3.93 10.85
N CYS A 304 1.13 -2.65 11.14
CA CYS A 304 2.25 -1.73 11.31
C CYS A 304 2.24 -1.10 12.69
N SER A 305 3.44 -0.89 13.24
CA SER A 305 3.65 -0.13 14.48
C SER A 305 4.81 0.83 14.32
N ASP A 306 4.59 2.11 14.62
CA ASP A 306 5.67 3.10 14.73
C ASP A 306 6.00 3.28 16.23
N ILE A 307 7.26 3.09 16.59
CA ILE A 307 7.77 3.10 17.97
C ILE A 307 8.83 4.20 18.09
N THR A 308 8.54 5.24 18.87
CA THR A 308 9.49 6.32 19.15
C THR A 308 10.36 5.95 20.35
N ILE A 309 11.66 6.14 20.21
CA ILE A 309 12.67 5.84 21.23
C ILE A 309 13.46 7.11 21.49
N ASP A 310 13.54 7.53 22.76
CA ASP A 310 14.35 8.70 23.12
C ASP A 310 15.85 8.39 23.20
N LYS A 311 16.65 9.41 23.49
CA LYS A 311 18.11 9.34 23.60
C LYS A 311 18.63 8.37 24.65
N ASP A 312 17.80 8.05 25.64
CA ASP A 312 18.14 7.15 26.74
C ASP A 312 17.74 5.70 26.39
N GLY A 313 17.27 5.45 25.16
CA GLY A 313 16.82 4.15 24.69
C GLY A 313 15.42 3.76 25.19
N VAL A 314 14.68 4.70 25.76
CA VAL A 314 13.35 4.44 26.34
C VAL A 314 12.27 4.60 25.26
N VAL A 315 11.36 3.64 25.19
CA VAL A 315 10.17 3.72 24.33
C VAL A 315 9.21 4.77 24.89
N THR A 316 9.02 5.88 24.17
CA THR A 316 8.21 7.02 24.62
C THR A 316 6.85 7.11 23.92
N HIS A 317 6.68 6.51 22.75
CA HIS A 317 5.41 6.53 22.04
C HIS A 317 5.28 5.30 21.14
N ILE A 318 4.06 4.75 21.06
CA ILE A 318 3.72 3.65 20.17
C ILE A 318 2.37 3.93 19.52
N SER A 319 2.34 3.77 18.21
CA SER A 319 1.15 3.92 17.38
C SER A 319 1.05 2.76 16.43
N SER A 320 -0.17 2.31 16.14
CA SER A 320 -0.38 1.12 15.32
C SER A 320 -1.47 1.36 14.29
N HIS A 321 -1.24 0.85 13.08
CA HIS A 321 -2.17 0.95 11.96
C HIS A 321 -2.10 -0.28 11.08
N GLU A 322 -3.18 -0.55 10.36
CA GLU A 322 -3.25 -1.59 9.34
C GLU A 322 -3.08 -0.94 7.97
N ARG A 323 -2.19 -1.49 7.14
CA ARG A 323 -2.04 -1.12 5.73
C ARG A 323 -2.69 -2.19 4.88
N THR A 324 -3.73 -1.88 4.13
CA THR A 324 -4.44 -2.87 3.29
C THR A 324 -4.77 -2.26 1.93
N ALA A 325 -4.85 -3.07 0.88
CA ALA A 325 -5.35 -2.58 -0.40
C ALA A 325 -6.89 -2.63 -0.41
N VAL A 326 -7.52 -1.55 -0.90
CA VAL A 326 -8.96 -1.61 -1.20
C VAL A 326 -9.11 -2.52 -2.41
N THR A 327 -9.65 -3.72 -2.16
CA THR A 327 -9.73 -4.79 -3.15
C THR A 327 -11.18 -4.98 -3.58
N GLU A 328 -11.51 -4.39 -4.73
CA GLU A 328 -12.50 -4.97 -5.62
C GLU A 328 -11.72 -5.91 -6.55
N PRO A 329 -12.06 -7.21 -6.64
CA PRO A 329 -11.40 -8.07 -7.60
C PRO A 329 -11.85 -7.66 -9.00
N LEU A 330 -11.17 -6.68 -9.60
CA LEU A 330 -11.42 -6.17 -10.96
C LEU A 330 -11.40 -7.29 -12.01
N ASN A 331 -10.77 -8.41 -11.66
CA ASN A 331 -10.70 -9.60 -12.47
C ASN A 331 -11.90 -10.55 -12.27
N VAL A 332 -12.69 -10.48 -11.20
CA VAL A 332 -13.92 -11.28 -11.09
C VAL A 332 -14.96 -10.75 -12.11
N GLY A 333 -15.60 -11.67 -12.83
CA GLY A 333 -16.68 -11.32 -13.75
C GLY A 333 -18.00 -11.06 -13.00
N GLY A 334 -18.78 -10.07 -13.43
CA GLY A 334 -20.08 -9.72 -12.86
C GLY A 334 -20.02 -8.89 -11.56
N THR A 335 -20.94 -7.94 -11.40
CA THR A 335 -20.95 -6.98 -10.28
C THR A 335 -21.22 -7.64 -8.92
N ASN A 336 -22.20 -8.55 -8.83
CA ASN A 336 -22.57 -9.20 -7.56
C ASN A 336 -21.40 -9.98 -6.95
N SER A 337 -20.71 -10.79 -7.76
CA SER A 337 -19.56 -11.57 -7.27
C SER A 337 -18.38 -10.69 -6.84
N ARG A 338 -18.27 -9.44 -7.32
CA ARG A 338 -17.27 -8.49 -6.86
C ARG A 338 -17.63 -7.90 -5.51
N GLN A 339 -18.88 -7.45 -5.34
CA GLN A 339 -19.37 -6.93 -4.08
C GLN A 339 -19.21 -7.97 -2.96
N ASP A 340 -19.56 -9.23 -3.22
CA ASP A 340 -19.49 -10.26 -2.19
C ASP A 340 -18.05 -10.52 -1.69
N VAL A 341 -17.05 -10.45 -2.59
CA VAL A 341 -15.62 -10.54 -2.22
C VAL A 341 -15.18 -9.29 -1.45
N THR A 342 -15.65 -8.11 -1.85
CA THR A 342 -15.38 -6.86 -1.15
C THR A 342 -15.97 -6.86 0.26
N ASP A 343 -17.21 -7.31 0.44
CA ASP A 343 -17.86 -7.49 1.74
C ASP A 343 -17.03 -8.43 2.63
N TRP A 344 -16.65 -9.58 2.09
CA TRP A 344 -15.83 -10.56 2.80
C TRP A 344 -14.47 -9.99 3.22
N ASN A 345 -13.82 -9.21 2.36
CA ASN A 345 -12.57 -8.53 2.69
C ASN A 345 -12.70 -7.58 3.87
N HIS A 346 -13.75 -6.76 3.90
CA HIS A 346 -13.96 -5.81 4.99
C HIS A 346 -14.30 -6.51 6.32
N LEU A 347 -15.03 -7.64 6.26
CA LEU A 347 -15.29 -8.48 7.42
C LEU A 347 -14.01 -9.10 7.99
N GLN A 348 -13.09 -9.57 7.15
CA GLN A 348 -11.80 -10.13 7.60
C GLN A 348 -10.98 -9.11 8.42
N LEU A 349 -11.08 -7.82 8.09
CA LEU A 349 -10.40 -6.77 8.83
C LEU A 349 -10.98 -6.56 10.24
N MET A 350 -12.19 -7.05 10.53
CA MET A 350 -12.86 -6.92 11.84
C MET A 350 -12.84 -8.21 12.69
N SER A 351 -11.89 -9.12 12.45
CA SER A 351 -11.77 -10.36 13.23
C SER A 351 -11.57 -10.13 14.74
N LYS A 352 -12.00 -11.09 15.58
CA LYS A 352 -11.81 -11.05 17.04
C LYS A 352 -10.35 -10.89 17.45
N ALA A 353 -9.42 -11.55 16.76
CA ALA A 353 -7.99 -11.44 17.04
C ALA A 353 -7.47 -10.00 16.86
N ARG A 354 -7.89 -9.33 15.78
CA ARG A 354 -7.54 -7.93 15.52
C ARG A 354 -8.17 -7.00 16.54
N LEU A 355 -9.46 -7.18 16.86
CA LEU A 355 -10.13 -6.41 17.91
C LEU A 355 -9.43 -6.57 19.26
N LYS A 356 -9.06 -7.81 19.64
CA LYS A 356 -8.30 -8.08 20.88
C LYS A 356 -7.00 -7.29 20.92
N SER A 357 -6.20 -7.35 19.85
CA SER A 357 -4.92 -6.64 19.77
C SER A 357 -5.12 -5.13 19.82
N GLY A 358 -6.03 -4.57 19.00
CA GLY A 358 -6.33 -3.15 18.96
C GLY A 358 -6.85 -2.60 20.30
N LEU A 359 -7.80 -3.30 20.92
CA LEU A 359 -8.33 -2.93 22.23
C LEU A 359 -7.28 -3.02 23.34
N THR A 360 -6.36 -3.99 23.26
CA THR A 360 -5.27 -4.09 24.24
C THR A 360 -4.36 -2.86 24.14
N SER A 361 -3.93 -2.49 22.93
CA SER A 361 -3.14 -1.27 22.72
C SER A 361 -3.89 0.00 23.12
N PHE A 362 -5.20 0.08 22.85
CA PHE A 362 -6.03 1.20 23.29
C PHE A 362 -6.09 1.30 24.82
N MET A 363 -6.28 0.18 25.52
CA MET A 363 -6.35 0.17 26.98
C MET A 363 -5.00 0.46 27.65
N GLU A 364 -3.87 0.14 27.01
CA GLU A 364 -2.55 0.59 27.49
C GLU A 364 -2.43 2.13 27.53
N LYS A 365 -3.10 2.83 26.60
CA LYS A 365 -3.05 4.29 26.49
C LYS A 365 -4.15 4.98 27.30
N TRP A 366 -5.37 4.46 27.23
CA TRP A 366 -6.57 5.14 27.72
C TRP A 366 -7.22 4.45 28.92
N GLY A 367 -6.79 3.24 29.26
CA GLY A 367 -7.31 2.48 30.40
C GLY A 367 -7.30 3.25 31.74
N PRO A 368 -6.25 4.04 32.07
CA PRO A 368 -6.25 4.85 33.29
C PRO A 368 -7.44 5.83 33.40
N PHE A 369 -8.00 6.26 32.26
CA PHE A 369 -9.09 7.25 32.19
C PHE A 369 -10.48 6.62 32.07
N ILE A 370 -10.58 5.30 31.90
CA ILE A 370 -11.85 4.60 31.68
C ILE A 370 -12.20 3.81 32.94
N ASP A 371 -13.37 4.07 33.50
CA ASP A 371 -13.81 3.38 34.71
C ASP A 371 -14.25 1.94 34.41
N ALA A 372 -14.11 1.08 35.42
CA ALA A 372 -14.24 -0.37 35.27
C ALA A 372 -15.62 -0.85 34.78
N ASN A 373 -16.66 -0.05 34.98
CA ASN A 373 -18.05 -0.33 34.61
C ASN A 373 -18.51 0.48 33.38
N GLU A 374 -17.66 1.37 32.87
CA GLU A 374 -17.99 2.21 31.73
C GLU A 374 -17.71 1.48 30.41
N PRO A 375 -18.49 1.66 29.33
CA PRO A 375 -18.14 1.11 28.04
C PRO A 375 -16.79 1.66 27.49
N ILE A 376 -16.00 0.80 26.85
CA ILE A 376 -14.77 1.18 26.16
C ILE A 376 -15.14 1.82 24.80
N PRO A 377 -14.79 3.10 24.55
CA PRO A 377 -15.05 3.75 23.26
C PRO A 377 -13.90 3.47 22.29
N PHE A 378 -14.08 2.55 21.34
CA PHE A 378 -13.04 2.14 20.40
C PHE A 378 -13.38 2.59 18.98
N THR A 379 -12.56 3.47 18.41
CA THR A 379 -12.79 4.00 17.05
C THR A 379 -11.97 3.24 16.01
N VAL A 380 -12.61 2.80 14.93
CA VAL A 380 -11.97 2.25 13.75
C VAL A 380 -12.16 3.22 12.59
N LEU A 381 -11.08 3.78 12.05
CA LEU A 381 -11.14 4.63 10.86
C LEU A 381 -10.69 3.85 9.62
N HIS A 382 -11.61 3.66 8.66
CA HIS A 382 -11.31 3.09 7.35
C HIS A 382 -10.98 4.20 6.34
N GLN A 383 -9.70 4.58 6.30
CA GLN A 383 -9.18 5.66 5.48
C GLN A 383 -8.74 5.17 4.10
N THR A 384 -9.25 5.80 3.04
CA THR A 384 -8.90 5.46 1.66
C THR A 384 -8.29 6.65 0.91
N LEU A 385 -7.22 6.38 0.16
CA LEU A 385 -6.39 7.40 -0.47
C LEU A 385 -6.59 7.49 -2.00
N ILE A 386 -7.66 6.89 -2.51
CA ILE A 386 -8.11 7.05 -3.90
C ILE A 386 -9.37 7.91 -3.91
N GLY A 387 -9.55 8.72 -4.95
CA GLY A 387 -10.81 9.45 -5.11
C GLY A 387 -11.81 8.69 -5.97
N ASP A 388 -13.04 9.19 -5.98
CA ASP A 388 -14.22 8.52 -6.54
C ASP A 388 -14.20 8.37 -8.08
N GLU A 389 -13.38 9.14 -8.79
CA GLU A 389 -13.48 9.25 -10.25
C GLU A 389 -12.14 9.25 -10.98
N VAL A 390 -11.83 8.16 -11.67
CA VAL A 390 -10.83 8.21 -12.73
C VAL A 390 -11.48 7.76 -14.02
N THR A 391 -12.29 8.64 -14.63
CA THR A 391 -13.03 8.42 -15.89
C THR A 391 -12.17 8.00 -17.09
N PHE A 392 -10.84 8.09 -16.97
CA PHE A 392 -9.86 7.89 -18.04
C PHE A 392 -8.61 7.05 -17.65
N SER A 393 -8.59 6.35 -16.52
CA SER A 393 -7.48 5.40 -16.28
C SER A 393 -7.72 4.09 -17.03
N PRO A 394 -6.65 3.40 -17.47
CA PRO A 394 -6.75 2.04 -18.05
C PRO A 394 -7.49 1.04 -17.15
N ASP A 395 -7.52 1.29 -15.85
CA ASP A 395 -8.20 0.43 -14.87
C ASP A 395 -9.71 0.72 -14.77
N GLN A 396 -10.18 1.94 -15.06
CA GLN A 396 -11.61 2.17 -15.28
C GLN A 396 -12.11 1.62 -16.62
N SER A 397 -11.26 1.51 -17.65
CA SER A 397 -11.62 0.78 -18.86
C SER A 397 -11.96 -0.68 -18.55
N LYS A 398 -11.31 -1.28 -17.53
CA LYS A 398 -11.62 -2.62 -17.02
C LYS A 398 -12.89 -2.65 -16.14
N ALA A 399 -13.13 -1.60 -15.34
CA ALA A 399 -14.35 -1.46 -14.55
C ALA A 399 -15.60 -1.18 -15.42
N LYS A 400 -15.47 -0.41 -16.52
CA LYS A 400 -16.53 -0.10 -17.49
C LYS A 400 -17.02 -1.32 -18.30
N ALA A 401 -16.29 -2.43 -18.27
CA ALA A 401 -16.72 -3.66 -18.92
C ALA A 401 -18.02 -4.25 -18.29
N SER A 402 -18.39 -3.85 -17.07
CA SER A 402 -19.75 -4.04 -16.56
C SER A 402 -20.60 -2.83 -16.93
N LYS A 403 -21.62 -3.03 -17.77
CA LYS A 403 -22.54 -1.99 -18.29
C LYS A 403 -23.39 -1.25 -17.22
N LEU A 404 -23.01 -1.22 -15.95
CA LEU A 404 -23.64 -0.43 -14.87
C LEU A 404 -22.63 -0.05 -13.75
N GLN A 405 -22.29 1.25 -13.68
CA GLN A 405 -22.39 2.15 -12.51
C GLN A 405 -22.01 1.71 -11.07
N ALA A 406 -20.81 1.18 -10.78
CA ALA A 406 -20.31 1.18 -9.39
C ALA A 406 -18.80 1.46 -9.32
N SER A 407 -18.36 2.38 -8.45
CA SER A 407 -16.93 2.63 -8.19
C SER A 407 -16.42 1.74 -7.05
N VAL A 408 -15.09 1.51 -6.97
CA VAL A 408 -14.45 0.81 -5.83
C VAL A 408 -14.82 1.46 -4.48
N ILE A 409 -15.06 2.78 -4.48
CA ILE A 409 -15.48 3.52 -3.28
C ILE A 409 -16.95 3.25 -2.94
N ASP A 410 -17.81 3.04 -3.94
CA ASP A 410 -19.20 2.62 -3.71
C ASP A 410 -19.26 1.23 -3.07
N SER A 411 -18.52 0.27 -3.63
CA SER A 411 -18.42 -1.09 -3.05
C SER A 411 -17.86 -1.09 -1.63
N LYS A 412 -16.87 -0.23 -1.35
CA LYS A 412 -16.36 -0.01 0.02
C LYS A 412 -17.46 0.54 0.93
N ALA A 413 -18.18 1.57 0.50
CA ALA A 413 -19.21 2.20 1.33
C ALA A 413 -20.31 1.20 1.70
N GLU A 414 -20.73 0.37 0.75
CA GLU A 414 -21.68 -0.73 0.99
C GLU A 414 -21.11 -1.78 1.97
N ALA A 415 -19.87 -2.21 1.76
CA ALA A 415 -19.21 -3.17 2.66
C ALA A 415 -19.05 -2.61 4.09
N ASN A 416 -18.67 -1.35 4.24
CA ASN A 416 -18.59 -0.67 5.54
C ASN A 416 -19.97 -0.52 6.19
N ALA A 417 -21.03 -0.26 5.42
CA ALA A 417 -22.39 -0.24 5.96
C ALA A 417 -22.81 -1.62 6.51
N ALA A 418 -22.48 -2.70 5.80
CA ALA A 418 -22.73 -4.05 6.29
C ALA A 418 -21.94 -4.36 7.59
N VAL A 419 -20.70 -3.89 7.69
CA VAL A 419 -19.89 -4.01 8.92
C VAL A 419 -20.51 -3.21 10.06
N ARG A 420 -20.96 -1.96 9.83
CA ARG A 420 -21.64 -1.15 10.85
C ARG A 420 -22.89 -1.84 11.38
N GLN A 421 -23.74 -2.35 10.49
CA GLN A 421 -24.95 -3.07 10.89
C GLN A 421 -24.63 -4.34 11.70
N MET A 422 -23.56 -5.05 11.33
CA MET A 422 -23.09 -6.21 12.09
C MET A 422 -22.62 -5.82 13.50
N LEU A 423 -21.89 -4.72 13.66
CA LEU A 423 -21.51 -4.17 14.97
C LEU A 423 -22.73 -3.74 15.78
N GLU A 424 -23.71 -3.05 15.17
CA GLU A 424 -24.95 -2.61 15.82
C GLU A 424 -25.82 -3.78 16.30
N SER A 425 -25.87 -4.86 15.52
CA SER A 425 -26.62 -6.08 15.84
C SER A 425 -25.96 -6.97 16.89
N SER A 426 -24.78 -6.56 17.41
CA SER A 426 -23.95 -7.39 18.27
C SER A 426 -23.56 -6.68 19.57
N THR A 427 -23.44 -7.47 20.63
CA THR A 427 -22.85 -7.06 21.89
C THR A 427 -21.42 -7.59 21.97
N ILE A 428 -20.46 -6.67 22.05
CA ILE A 428 -19.04 -6.96 22.12
C ILE A 428 -18.58 -6.81 23.57
N LEU A 429 -18.04 -7.87 24.14
CA LEU A 429 -17.55 -7.89 25.52
C LEU A 429 -16.04 -8.17 25.53
N ARG A 430 -15.31 -7.45 26.38
CA ARG A 430 -13.90 -7.66 26.67
C ARG A 430 -13.73 -8.13 28.12
N GLU A 431 -13.03 -9.25 28.32
CA GLU A 431 -12.64 -9.67 29.66
C GLU A 431 -11.51 -8.78 30.18
N ARG A 432 -11.66 -8.21 31.37
CA ARG A 432 -10.69 -7.22 31.91
C ARG A 432 -9.31 -7.83 32.13
N ALA A 433 -9.24 -9.07 32.63
CA ALA A 433 -8.00 -9.73 33.01
C ALA A 433 -7.18 -10.23 31.81
N THR A 434 -7.82 -10.88 30.83
CA THR A 434 -7.12 -11.56 29.72
C THR A 434 -7.20 -10.80 28.39
N GLY A 435 -8.09 -9.81 28.30
CA GLY A 435 -8.45 -9.15 27.05
C GLY A 435 -9.21 -10.05 26.07
N GLU A 436 -9.74 -11.19 26.48
CA GLU A 436 -10.59 -12.04 25.63
C GLU A 436 -11.78 -11.26 25.08
N ILE A 437 -12.11 -11.47 23.79
CA ILE A 437 -13.21 -10.81 23.10
C ILE A 437 -14.32 -11.82 22.82
N LYS A 438 -15.53 -11.51 23.30
CA LYS A 438 -16.76 -12.21 22.92
C LYS A 438 -17.59 -11.34 22.00
N PHE A 439 -18.02 -11.94 20.91
CA PHE A 439 -18.93 -11.35 19.94
C PHE A 439 -20.25 -12.11 20.02
N LEU A 440 -21.28 -11.49 20.58
CA LEU A 440 -22.59 -12.09 20.80
C LEU A 440 -23.61 -11.36 19.94
N SER A 441 -24.52 -12.05 19.28
CA SER A 441 -25.67 -11.35 18.70
C SER A 441 -26.49 -10.74 19.85
N ASN A 442 -27.15 -9.61 19.61
CA ASN A 442 -28.02 -9.01 20.64
C ASN A 442 -29.12 -9.97 21.08
N ALA A 443 -29.59 -10.85 20.20
CA ALA A 443 -30.56 -11.89 20.51
C ALA A 443 -30.00 -12.96 21.45
N ASP A 444 -28.73 -13.36 21.29
CA ASP A 444 -28.08 -14.33 22.17
C ASP A 444 -27.71 -13.71 23.51
N PHE A 445 -27.27 -12.44 23.51
CA PHE A 445 -27.01 -11.69 24.74
C PHE A 445 -28.27 -11.46 25.58
N ALA A 446 -29.44 -11.34 24.94
CA ALA A 446 -30.72 -11.22 25.65
C ALA A 446 -31.21 -12.54 26.27
N LYS A 447 -30.62 -13.68 25.92
CA LYS A 447 -31.00 -15.02 26.42
C LYS A 447 -30.04 -15.52 27.50
N GLN A 448 -30.40 -16.62 28.15
CA GLN A 448 -29.50 -17.37 29.03
C GLN A 448 -28.21 -17.76 28.26
N PRO A 449 -27.02 -17.63 28.89
CA PRO A 449 -26.78 -17.32 30.31
C PRO A 449 -26.67 -15.82 30.64
N TYR A 450 -26.75 -14.92 29.66
CA TYR A 450 -26.44 -13.49 29.86
C TYR A 450 -27.64 -12.66 30.34
N ASN A 451 -28.85 -12.95 29.84
CA ASN A 451 -30.08 -12.22 30.17
C ASN A 451 -29.94 -10.68 30.07
N GLY A 452 -29.16 -10.19 29.11
CA GLY A 452 -28.89 -8.76 28.91
C GLY A 452 -27.91 -8.14 29.91
N GLN A 453 -27.31 -8.93 30.81
CA GLN A 453 -26.37 -8.45 31.83
C GLN A 453 -24.92 -8.71 31.42
N ILE A 454 -24.07 -7.71 31.64
CA ILE A 454 -22.62 -7.84 31.43
C ILE A 454 -22.06 -8.71 32.56
N PRO A 455 -21.40 -9.85 32.26
CA PRO A 455 -20.85 -10.72 33.30
C PRO A 455 -19.77 -10.03 34.15
N ASP A 456 -19.62 -10.46 35.40
CA ASP A 456 -18.57 -9.97 36.28
C ASP A 456 -17.17 -10.16 35.67
N GLY A 457 -16.34 -9.13 35.74
CA GLY A 457 -15.01 -9.14 35.13
C GLY A 457 -15.00 -8.81 33.63
N TRP A 458 -16.16 -8.61 33.00
CA TRP A 458 -16.29 -8.20 31.60
C TRP A 458 -16.70 -6.73 31.49
N GLN A 459 -16.34 -6.12 30.35
CA GLN A 459 -16.66 -4.74 30.03
C GLN A 459 -17.20 -4.66 28.61
N LYS A 460 -18.24 -3.86 28.40
CA LYS A 460 -18.79 -3.63 27.06
C LYS A 460 -17.81 -2.79 26.22
N VAL A 461 -17.69 -3.13 24.94
CA VAL A 461 -16.94 -2.35 23.96
C VAL A 461 -17.92 -1.73 22.97
N ASN A 462 -17.83 -0.41 22.80
CA ASN A 462 -18.54 0.31 21.75
C ASN A 462 -17.56 0.56 20.60
N VAL A 463 -17.76 -0.13 19.48
CA VAL A 463 -16.92 0.02 18.29
C VAL A 463 -17.61 0.98 17.32
N ASP A 464 -16.97 2.11 17.03
CA ASP A 464 -17.43 3.09 16.04
C ASP A 464 -16.62 2.95 14.74
N LEU A 465 -17.27 2.65 13.61
CA LEU A 465 -16.62 2.49 12.31
C LEU A 465 -16.85 3.74 11.44
N LEU A 466 -15.77 4.49 11.25
CA LEU A 466 -15.71 5.72 10.47
C LEU A 466 -15.05 5.46 9.11
N GLU A 467 -15.38 6.24 8.08
CA GLU A 467 -14.75 6.16 6.77
C GLU A 467 -14.46 7.52 6.14
N THR A 468 -13.24 7.68 5.60
CA THR A 468 -12.84 8.89 4.86
C THR A 468 -12.14 8.53 3.55
N ASN A 469 -12.30 9.38 2.53
CA ASN A 469 -11.70 9.24 1.21
C ASN A 469 -11.02 10.55 0.80
N ASN A 470 -9.72 10.67 1.07
CA ASN A 470 -9.01 11.95 0.94
C ASN A 470 -8.44 12.19 -0.49
N GLY A 471 -8.47 11.20 -1.39
CA GLY A 471 -8.16 11.41 -2.82
C GLY A 471 -6.82 12.12 -3.13
N ILE A 472 -5.79 11.81 -2.33
CA ILE A 472 -4.54 12.58 -2.19
C ILE A 472 -3.76 12.85 -3.49
N ASN A 473 -3.92 12.01 -4.53
CA ASN A 473 -3.16 12.08 -5.78
C ASN A 473 -4.00 12.42 -7.02
N MET A 474 -5.25 12.78 -6.84
CA MET A 474 -6.07 13.18 -7.98
C MET A 474 -5.88 14.67 -8.25
N TRP A 475 -5.84 15.04 -9.53
CA TRP A 475 -5.97 16.43 -9.96
C TRP A 475 -7.17 17.03 -9.21
N GLY A 476 -6.96 18.02 -8.34
CA GLY A 476 -7.98 18.48 -7.39
C GLY A 476 -9.32 18.94 -8.02
N ALA A 477 -9.34 19.18 -9.34
CA ALA A 477 -10.55 19.41 -10.13
C ALA A 477 -11.40 18.15 -10.41
N ARG A 478 -10.89 16.95 -10.11
CA ARG A 478 -11.48 15.64 -10.44
C ARG A 478 -11.85 14.81 -9.21
N THR A 479 -11.41 15.19 -8.02
CA THR A 479 -11.72 14.47 -6.78
C THR A 479 -13.12 14.88 -6.29
N ARG A 480 -14.05 13.91 -6.23
CA ARG A 480 -15.30 14.12 -5.48
C ARG A 480 -15.00 14.00 -3.99
N VAL A 481 -15.34 15.03 -3.23
CA VAL A 481 -15.35 14.99 -1.76
C VAL A 481 -16.74 14.59 -1.31
N ARG A 482 -16.88 13.41 -0.71
CA ARG A 482 -18.15 12.88 -0.19
C ARG A 482 -18.49 13.52 1.15
N ASN A 483 -19.75 13.41 1.56
CA ASN A 483 -20.21 13.98 2.82
C ASN A 483 -19.55 13.31 4.03
N ASN A 484 -19.40 11.98 3.99
CA ASN A 484 -18.76 11.21 5.06
C ASN A 484 -17.29 11.61 5.26
N ASP A 485 -16.59 12.06 4.21
CA ASP A 485 -15.19 12.50 4.33
C ASP A 485 -15.03 13.68 5.32
N TYR A 486 -16.08 14.47 5.53
CA TYR A 486 -16.13 15.55 6.52
C TYR A 486 -16.89 15.14 7.78
N ASN A 487 -18.03 14.46 7.64
CA ASN A 487 -18.86 14.08 8.77
C ASN A 487 -18.14 13.07 9.69
N ASP A 488 -17.51 12.05 9.12
CA ASP A 488 -16.80 11.03 9.89
C ASP A 488 -15.49 11.58 10.46
N ALA A 489 -14.84 12.53 9.78
CA ALA A 489 -13.69 13.25 10.35
C ALA A 489 -14.09 14.15 11.54
N ARG A 490 -15.29 14.76 11.51
CA ARG A 490 -15.87 15.48 12.66
C ARG A 490 -16.28 14.54 13.78
N GLN A 491 -16.85 13.38 13.44
CA GLN A 491 -17.18 12.33 14.40
C GLN A 491 -15.90 11.82 15.10
N LEU A 492 -14.79 11.68 14.37
CA LEU A 492 -13.49 11.35 14.95
C LEU A 492 -13.02 12.41 15.96
N ILE A 493 -13.22 13.70 15.67
CA ILE A 493 -12.95 14.79 16.63
C ILE A 493 -13.90 14.66 17.84
N GLY A 494 -15.18 14.36 17.63
CA GLY A 494 -16.15 14.13 18.71
C GLY A 494 -15.75 12.96 19.61
N ASN A 495 -15.28 11.86 19.03
CA ASN A 495 -14.76 10.70 19.76
C ASN A 495 -13.50 11.08 20.55
N ALA A 496 -12.63 11.94 20.00
CA ALA A 496 -11.50 12.49 20.73
C ALA A 496 -11.96 13.33 21.93
N VAL A 497 -12.91 14.25 21.74
CA VAL A 497 -13.48 15.07 22.81
C VAL A 497 -14.07 14.20 23.92
N ASN A 498 -14.79 13.13 23.58
CA ASN A 498 -15.34 12.21 24.58
C ASN A 498 -14.25 11.61 25.47
N VAL A 499 -13.10 11.24 24.89
CA VAL A 499 -11.96 10.72 25.65
C VAL A 499 -11.26 11.84 26.44
N LEU A 500 -11.05 13.01 25.85
CA LEU A 500 -10.40 14.16 26.50
C LEU A 500 -11.22 14.68 27.69
N ASN A 501 -12.55 14.64 27.63
CA ASN A 501 -13.42 14.98 28.76
C ASN A 501 -13.21 14.04 29.96
N LYS A 502 -12.94 12.75 29.71
CA LYS A 502 -12.61 11.79 30.79
C LYS A 502 -11.26 12.10 31.42
N VAL A 503 -10.29 12.53 30.60
CA VAL A 503 -9.00 13.01 31.09
C VAL A 503 -9.19 14.25 31.97
N ASP A 504 -9.91 15.26 31.49
CA ASP A 504 -10.15 16.51 32.23
C ASP A 504 -10.92 16.27 33.54
N THR A 505 -11.83 15.28 33.56
CA THR A 505 -12.55 14.89 34.78
C THR A 505 -11.61 14.34 35.87
N LYS A 506 -10.62 13.52 35.48
CA LYS A 506 -9.65 12.93 36.42
C LYS A 506 -8.47 13.84 36.72
N TYR A 507 -8.08 14.68 35.76
CA TYR A 507 -6.92 15.57 35.79
C TYR A 507 -7.31 16.98 35.30
N PRO A 508 -8.05 17.76 36.10
CA PRO A 508 -8.57 19.06 35.67
C PRO A 508 -7.47 20.02 35.24
N ASN A 509 -7.56 20.56 34.02
CA ASN A 509 -6.55 21.47 33.48
C ASN A 509 -7.19 22.54 32.56
N GLN A 510 -6.90 23.81 32.84
CA GLN A 510 -7.52 24.92 32.10
C GLN A 510 -7.10 24.99 30.62
N ASP A 511 -5.87 24.60 30.29
CA ASP A 511 -5.41 24.55 28.89
C ASP A 511 -6.11 23.40 28.14
N LEU A 512 -6.31 22.25 28.78
CA LEU A 512 -7.10 21.15 28.22
C LEU A 512 -8.56 21.54 28.00
N LYS A 513 -9.18 22.23 28.96
CA LYS A 513 -10.54 22.75 28.81
C LYS A 513 -10.68 23.74 27.65
N THR A 514 -9.72 24.67 27.53
CA THR A 514 -9.65 25.61 26.39
C THR A 514 -9.60 24.87 25.05
N VAL A 515 -8.82 23.79 24.97
CA VAL A 515 -8.75 22.91 23.79
C VAL A 515 -10.10 22.23 23.53
N ILE A 516 -10.72 21.63 24.55
CA ILE A 516 -12.01 20.94 24.44
C ILE A 516 -13.09 21.89 23.92
N ASP A 517 -13.16 23.11 24.47
CA ASP A 517 -14.11 24.15 24.04
C ASP A 517 -13.89 24.53 22.57
N PHE A 518 -12.63 24.64 22.14
CA PHE A 518 -12.31 24.87 20.73
C PHE A 518 -12.77 23.71 19.83
N LEU A 519 -12.54 22.46 20.23
CA LEU A 519 -12.96 21.28 19.46
C LEU A 519 -14.50 21.18 19.36
N ASN A 520 -15.23 21.54 20.42
CA ASN A 520 -16.69 21.56 20.46
C ASN A 520 -17.32 22.76 19.75
N SER A 521 -16.57 23.84 19.55
CA SER A 521 -17.12 25.02 18.88
C SER A 521 -17.49 24.72 17.41
N ARG A 522 -18.42 25.53 16.88
CA ARG A 522 -19.10 25.29 15.57
C ARG A 522 -18.14 24.90 14.43
N ASP A 523 -18.59 23.95 13.61
CA ASP A 523 -17.89 23.45 12.41
C ASP A 523 -18.03 24.35 11.19
N HIS A 524 -18.94 25.32 11.26
CA HIS A 524 -19.28 26.21 10.17
C HIS A 524 -19.06 27.67 10.54
N SER A 525 -18.53 28.45 9.61
CA SER A 525 -18.51 29.92 9.70
C SER A 525 -19.14 30.56 8.46
N LEU A 526 -19.48 31.84 8.56
CA LEU A 526 -20.04 32.60 7.44
C LEU A 526 -18.96 33.10 6.47
N VAL A 527 -17.79 33.50 7.00
CA VAL A 527 -16.82 34.34 6.26
C VAL A 527 -15.54 33.57 5.89
N THR A 528 -15.12 32.58 6.68
CA THR A 528 -13.81 31.92 6.49
C THR A 528 -13.94 30.44 6.12
N PRO A 529 -13.28 29.97 5.07
CA PRO A 529 -13.27 28.53 4.74
C PRO A 529 -12.46 27.68 5.74
N PHE A 530 -11.77 28.31 6.69
CA PHE A 530 -10.93 27.65 7.70
C PHE A 530 -11.24 28.18 9.09
N LYS A 531 -11.09 27.30 10.08
CA LYS A 531 -11.04 27.67 11.48
C LYS A 531 -9.58 27.89 11.86
N PHE A 532 -9.27 29.10 12.28
CA PHE A 532 -7.99 29.36 12.92
C PHE A 532 -8.17 29.11 14.41
N ARG A 533 -7.27 28.32 15.00
CA ARG A 533 -7.25 28.09 16.46
C ARG A 533 -7.08 29.38 17.26
N GLY A 534 -6.50 30.42 16.67
CA GLY A 534 -6.23 31.68 17.35
C GLY A 534 -5.06 31.57 18.32
N LYS A 535 -4.68 32.70 18.94
CA LYS A 535 -3.55 32.76 19.85
C LYS A 535 -3.80 31.97 21.14
N GLU A 536 -5.00 32.11 21.72
CA GLU A 536 -5.37 31.45 22.97
C GLU A 536 -5.23 29.92 22.91
N VAL A 537 -5.86 29.28 21.92
CA VAL A 537 -5.76 27.82 21.76
C VAL A 537 -4.34 27.39 21.38
N LYS A 538 -3.62 28.18 20.57
CA LYS A 538 -2.22 27.88 20.23
C LYS A 538 -1.33 27.87 21.48
N ASP A 539 -1.47 28.89 22.33
CA ASP A 539 -0.69 29.03 23.55
C ASP A 539 -1.10 27.94 24.57
N ALA A 540 -2.39 27.59 24.66
CA ALA A 540 -2.89 26.50 25.49
C ALA A 540 -2.31 25.14 25.06
N VAL A 541 -2.33 24.82 23.76
CA VAL A 541 -1.73 23.59 23.22
C VAL A 541 -0.23 23.53 23.53
N GLN A 542 0.48 24.64 23.40
CA GLN A 542 1.92 24.71 23.70
C GLN A 542 2.21 24.46 25.18
N ARG A 543 1.49 25.15 26.09
CA ARG A 543 1.65 24.95 27.54
C ARG A 543 1.26 23.56 27.97
N LEU A 544 0.12 23.04 27.49
CA LEU A 544 -0.35 21.69 27.79
C LEU A 544 0.65 20.64 27.31
N SER A 545 1.20 20.79 26.10
CA SER A 545 2.23 19.87 25.59
C SER A 545 3.50 19.92 26.44
N GLY A 546 3.93 21.12 26.87
CA GLY A 546 5.04 21.28 27.81
C GLY A 546 4.80 20.58 29.14
N ALA A 547 3.65 20.83 29.77
CA ALA A 547 3.26 20.23 31.04
C ALA A 547 3.20 18.70 30.96
N LEU A 548 2.58 18.17 29.90
CA LEU A 548 2.51 16.73 29.65
C LEU A 548 3.87 16.10 29.44
N ARG A 549 4.80 16.75 28.73
CA ARG A 549 6.14 16.18 28.50
C ARG A 549 7.01 16.21 29.76
N ASN A 550 6.96 17.31 30.50
CA ASN A 550 7.72 17.48 31.74
C ASN A 550 7.16 16.63 32.89
N GLY A 551 5.87 16.27 32.83
CA GLY A 551 5.20 15.55 33.92
C GLY A 551 4.79 16.50 35.04
N ASP A 552 4.44 17.73 34.67
CA ASP A 552 3.99 18.75 35.61
C ASP A 552 2.58 18.38 36.13
N ASP A 553 2.24 18.85 37.34
CA ASP A 553 0.90 18.66 37.89
C ASP A 553 -0.17 19.25 36.95
N PRO A 554 -1.34 18.58 36.79
CA PRO A 554 -1.80 17.41 37.53
C PRO A 554 -1.35 16.05 36.93
N PHE A 555 -0.53 16.02 35.88
CA PHE A 555 -0.24 14.81 35.10
C PHE A 555 0.94 13.99 35.62
N SER A 556 1.58 14.40 36.71
CA SER A 556 2.80 13.80 37.28
C SER A 556 2.70 12.29 37.55
N ASN A 557 1.50 11.79 37.86
CA ASN A 557 1.24 10.37 38.13
C ASN A 557 1.01 9.50 36.88
N LEU A 558 1.02 10.08 35.67
CA LEU A 558 0.84 9.34 34.43
C LEU A 558 2.19 8.89 33.86
N ASP A 559 2.23 7.65 33.36
CA ASP A 559 3.37 7.14 32.60
C ASP A 559 3.72 8.08 31.43
N LYS A 560 5.03 8.23 31.16
CA LYS A 560 5.56 9.15 30.14
C LYS A 560 4.91 8.94 28.78
N ASP A 561 4.72 7.69 28.35
CA ASP A 561 4.11 7.36 27.08
C ASP A 561 2.62 7.69 27.00
N VAL A 562 1.88 7.55 28.10
CA VAL A 562 0.48 8.00 28.16
C VAL A 562 0.41 9.52 27.98
N ARG A 563 1.31 10.26 28.63
CA ARG A 563 1.40 11.73 28.50
C ARG A 563 1.77 12.18 27.08
N GLU A 564 2.77 11.55 26.45
CA GLU A 564 3.16 11.85 25.07
C GLU A 564 2.03 11.52 24.07
N ASN A 565 1.34 10.39 24.25
CA ASN A 565 0.16 10.04 23.44
C ASN A 565 -0.95 11.08 23.56
N LEU A 566 -1.26 11.54 24.79
CA LEU A 566 -2.27 12.56 25.03
C LEU A 566 -1.90 13.89 24.34
N ALA A 567 -0.65 14.33 24.49
CA ALA A 567 -0.16 15.56 23.87
C ALA A 567 -0.24 15.50 22.33
N LEU A 568 0.21 14.40 21.71
CA LEU A 568 0.10 14.23 20.26
C LEU A 568 -1.35 14.18 19.79
N SER A 569 -2.23 13.50 20.54
CA SER A 569 -3.66 13.37 20.19
C SER A 569 -4.38 14.72 20.23
N VAL A 570 -4.08 15.56 21.23
CA VAL A 570 -4.60 16.92 21.33
C VAL A 570 -4.18 17.76 20.12
N GLN A 571 -2.90 17.73 19.76
CA GLN A 571 -2.42 18.48 18.60
C GLN A 571 -3.05 18.00 17.30
N ALA A 572 -3.11 16.68 17.09
CA ALA A 572 -3.75 16.10 15.91
C ALA A 572 -5.25 16.47 15.81
N ALA A 573 -5.99 16.45 16.92
CA ALA A 573 -7.39 16.86 16.95
C ALA A 573 -7.60 18.35 16.62
N VAL A 574 -6.77 19.23 17.17
CA VAL A 574 -6.83 20.68 16.90
C VAL A 574 -6.51 20.97 15.43
N GLU A 575 -5.46 20.34 14.89
CA GLU A 575 -5.09 20.50 13.48
C GLU A 575 -6.15 19.89 12.55
N LEU A 576 -6.69 18.72 12.88
CA LEU A 576 -7.80 18.12 12.13
C LEU A 576 -9.01 19.06 12.09
N LYS A 577 -9.41 19.64 13.22
CA LYS A 577 -10.51 20.62 13.31
C LYS A 577 -10.29 21.81 12.36
N CYS A 578 -9.06 22.32 12.29
CA CYS A 578 -8.71 23.39 11.36
C CYS A 578 -8.85 22.98 9.89
N THR A 579 -8.64 21.69 9.57
CA THR A 579 -8.75 21.14 8.21
C THR A 579 -10.13 20.61 7.83
N VAL A 580 -11.10 20.47 8.73
CA VAL A 580 -12.49 20.01 8.41
C VAL A 580 -13.56 21.09 8.61
N HIS A 581 -13.15 22.28 9.03
CA HIS A 581 -13.99 23.47 9.00
C HIS A 581 -14.36 23.83 7.56
N GLU A 582 -15.62 24.24 7.37
CA GLU A 582 -16.13 24.72 6.08
C GLU A 582 -17.08 25.90 6.28
N THR A 583 -17.30 26.73 5.25
CA THR A 583 -18.37 27.73 5.34
C THR A 583 -19.73 27.06 5.20
N TRP A 584 -20.80 27.68 5.71
CA TRP A 584 -22.17 27.20 5.48
C TRP A 584 -22.48 27.00 3.99
N LEU A 585 -22.06 27.95 3.14
CA LEU A 585 -22.20 27.85 1.69
C LEU A 585 -21.35 26.74 1.08
N GLY A 586 -20.13 26.51 1.60
CA GLY A 586 -19.27 25.41 1.18
C GLY A 586 -19.90 24.05 1.48
N SER A 587 -20.49 23.91 2.67
CA SER A 587 -21.22 22.70 3.09
C SER A 587 -22.44 22.45 2.21
N ALA A 588 -23.27 23.47 2.01
CA ALA A 588 -24.47 23.39 1.16
C ALA A 588 -24.10 23.00 -0.27
N ARG A 589 -23.08 23.65 -0.84
CA ARG A 589 -22.56 23.31 -2.17
C ARG A 589 -22.10 21.86 -2.24
N ARG A 590 -21.30 21.38 -1.28
CA ARG A 590 -20.84 19.97 -1.25
C ARG A 590 -22.01 19.00 -1.20
N ASN A 591 -23.01 19.26 -0.34
CA ASN A 591 -24.18 18.41 -0.21
C ASN A 591 -25.00 18.36 -1.51
N ILE A 592 -25.21 19.49 -2.17
CA ILE A 592 -25.96 19.57 -3.42
C ILE A 592 -25.16 18.96 -4.58
N ASP A 593 -23.86 19.24 -4.68
CA ASP A 593 -22.98 18.64 -5.69
C ASP A 593 -22.97 17.11 -5.57
N ASN A 594 -22.97 16.57 -4.34
CA ASN A 594 -23.06 15.14 -4.09
C ASN A 594 -24.43 14.56 -4.43
N PHE A 595 -25.52 15.17 -3.95
CA PHE A 595 -26.88 14.75 -4.25
C PHE A 595 -27.14 14.69 -5.75
N THR A 596 -26.78 15.77 -6.46
CA THR A 596 -27.04 15.89 -7.89
C THR A 596 -26.27 14.82 -8.66
N ARG A 597 -25.01 14.59 -8.30
CA ARG A 597 -24.17 13.56 -8.94
C ARG A 597 -24.68 12.14 -8.71
N ASP A 598 -25.15 11.82 -7.50
CA ASP A 598 -25.73 10.50 -7.19
C ASP A 598 -27.05 10.29 -7.94
N TYR A 599 -27.89 11.31 -7.99
CA TYR A 599 -29.15 11.31 -8.74
C TYR A 599 -28.93 11.16 -10.27
N VAL A 600 -27.94 11.88 -10.83
CA VAL A 600 -27.58 11.80 -12.26
C VAL A 600 -27.07 10.42 -12.65
N ARG A 601 -26.33 9.74 -11.76
CA ARG A 601 -25.91 8.36 -12.02
C ARG A 601 -27.12 7.45 -12.20
N GLN A 602 -28.25 7.69 -11.54
CA GLN A 602 -29.44 6.84 -11.66
C GLN A 602 -30.28 7.11 -12.93
N VAL A 603 -30.09 8.25 -13.63
CA VAL A 603 -30.92 8.65 -14.79
C VAL A 603 -30.05 9.13 -15.97
N PRO A 604 -29.85 8.33 -17.04
CA PRO A 604 -29.05 8.73 -18.20
C PRO A 604 -29.65 9.95 -18.93
N ILE A 605 -28.77 10.85 -19.40
CA ILE A 605 -29.03 12.01 -20.29
C ILE A 605 -29.78 13.20 -19.63
N LEU A 606 -30.96 13.00 -19.05
CA LEU A 606 -31.73 14.09 -18.40
C LEU A 606 -31.06 14.59 -17.11
N GLY A 607 -30.40 13.71 -16.37
CA GLY A 607 -29.63 14.08 -15.19
C GLY A 607 -28.56 15.12 -15.49
N HIS A 608 -27.84 15.00 -16.61
CA HIS A 608 -26.74 15.93 -16.95
C HIS A 608 -27.20 17.37 -17.17
N LEU A 609 -28.39 17.59 -17.75
CA LEU A 609 -28.98 18.92 -17.92
C LEU A 609 -29.43 19.51 -16.59
N VAL A 610 -30.02 18.69 -15.71
CA VAL A 610 -30.41 19.09 -14.35
C VAL A 610 -29.17 19.41 -13.50
N ASP A 611 -28.09 18.63 -13.61
CA ASP A 611 -26.81 18.89 -12.94
C ASP A 611 -26.18 20.21 -13.37
N TRP A 612 -26.18 20.49 -14.68
CA TRP A 612 -25.73 21.77 -15.21
C TRP A 612 -26.60 22.94 -14.75
N ALA A 613 -27.93 22.77 -14.75
CA ALA A 613 -28.86 23.81 -14.32
C ALA A 613 -28.76 24.10 -12.81
N VAL A 614 -28.68 23.06 -11.96
CA VAL A 614 -28.53 23.19 -10.51
C VAL A 614 -27.17 23.76 -10.15
N ARG A 615 -26.08 23.28 -10.76
CA ARG A 615 -24.73 23.85 -10.56
C ARG A 615 -24.64 25.27 -11.08
N GLY A 616 -25.27 25.57 -12.21
CA GLY A 616 -25.37 26.91 -12.79
C GLY A 616 -26.10 27.87 -11.84
N ALA A 617 -27.30 27.49 -11.40
CA ALA A 617 -28.11 28.28 -10.47
C ALA A 617 -27.41 28.48 -9.12
N MET A 618 -26.76 27.45 -8.57
CA MET A 618 -25.96 27.59 -7.35
C MET A 618 -24.71 28.44 -7.53
N THR A 619 -24.05 28.34 -8.69
CA THR A 619 -22.90 29.19 -9.00
C THR A 619 -23.33 30.65 -9.10
N VAL A 620 -24.48 30.93 -9.70
CA VAL A 620 -25.09 32.25 -9.76
C VAL A 620 -25.52 32.75 -8.38
N ALA A 621 -26.13 31.90 -7.54
CA ALA A 621 -26.49 32.26 -6.16
C ALA A 621 -25.26 32.52 -5.29
N ALA A 622 -24.20 31.71 -5.42
CA ALA A 622 -22.93 31.91 -4.74
C ALA A 622 -22.18 33.17 -5.23
N LEU A 623 -22.32 33.51 -6.52
CA LEU A 623 -21.82 34.76 -7.10
C LEU A 623 -22.63 35.97 -6.62
N GLY A 624 -23.95 35.85 -6.49
CA GLY A 624 -24.82 36.88 -5.93
C GLY A 624 -24.53 37.17 -4.46
N LEU A 625 -24.32 36.13 -3.64
CA LEU A 625 -23.85 36.27 -2.26
C LEU A 625 -22.42 36.82 -2.18
N LYS A 626 -21.55 36.53 -3.14
CA LYS A 626 -20.23 37.17 -3.27
C LYS A 626 -20.34 38.66 -3.59
N ALA A 627 -21.31 39.07 -4.40
CA ALA A 627 -21.56 40.48 -4.66
C ALA A 627 -22.04 41.18 -3.37
N VAL A 628 -22.93 40.53 -2.60
CA VAL A 628 -23.40 41.06 -1.30
C VAL A 628 -22.30 41.10 -0.24
N ALA A 629 -21.45 40.07 -0.15
CA ALA A 629 -20.31 40.05 0.77
C ALA A 629 -19.18 41.01 0.34
N GLY A 630 -18.94 41.15 -0.97
CA GLY A 630 -17.97 42.08 -1.54
C GLY A 630 -18.34 43.56 -1.35
N ILE A 631 -19.63 43.87 -1.17
CA ILE A 631 -20.12 45.22 -0.83
C ILE A 631 -19.91 45.55 0.66
N LEU A 632 -19.81 44.55 1.55
CA LEU A 632 -19.65 44.75 3.00
C LEU A 632 -18.22 44.58 3.53
N THR A 633 -17.24 44.19 2.70
CA THR A 633 -15.83 44.06 3.11
C THR A 633 -14.86 44.71 2.11
N PHE A 634 -14.28 45.85 2.50
CA PHE A 634 -13.17 46.57 1.84
C PHE A 634 -11.82 45.78 1.89
N PRO A 635 -10.75 46.21 1.17
CA PRO A 635 -9.95 45.37 0.29
C PRO A 635 -8.93 44.50 1.05
N VAL A 636 -9.35 43.32 1.52
CA VAL A 636 -8.42 42.35 2.11
C VAL A 636 -8.33 41.12 1.24
N SER A 637 -7.25 41.08 0.45
CA SER A 637 -6.68 39.91 -0.24
C SER A 637 -7.56 39.21 -1.29
N LEU A 638 -7.02 39.12 -2.50
CA LEU A 638 -7.42 38.12 -3.51
C LEU A 638 -7.70 36.76 -2.83
N PRO A 639 -8.79 36.06 -3.19
CA PRO A 639 -9.26 34.91 -2.46
C PRO A 639 -8.19 33.82 -2.40
N GLN A 640 -7.83 33.42 -1.18
CA GLN A 640 -6.89 32.34 -0.88
C GLN A 640 -7.21 31.03 -1.64
N TRP A 641 -8.42 30.85 -2.17
CA TRP A 641 -8.76 29.73 -3.07
C TRP A 641 -7.83 29.59 -4.29
N PHE A 642 -7.25 30.68 -4.81
CA PHE A 642 -6.21 30.59 -5.86
C PHE A 642 -4.83 30.12 -5.34
N LYS A 643 -4.51 30.35 -4.06
CA LYS A 643 -3.31 29.79 -3.40
C LYS A 643 -3.43 28.27 -3.21
N HIS A 644 -4.64 27.74 -3.05
CA HIS A 644 -4.87 26.34 -2.69
C HIS A 644 -4.88 25.33 -3.85
N ARG A 645 -4.53 25.73 -5.07
CA ARG A 645 -4.11 24.75 -6.09
C ARG A 645 -2.73 24.13 -5.79
N GLY A 646 -1.94 24.73 -4.88
CA GLY A 646 -0.57 24.32 -4.53
C GLY A 646 -0.42 23.44 -3.28
N ASP A 647 -1.17 23.69 -2.21
CA ASP A 647 -1.01 22.95 -0.95
C ASP A 647 -2.08 21.86 -0.83
N ARG A 648 -1.68 20.57 -0.90
CA ARG A 648 -2.58 19.41 -0.81
C ARG A 648 -3.17 19.27 0.61
N ARG A 649 -4.20 20.08 0.94
CA ARG A 649 -4.95 20.05 2.23
C ARG A 649 -5.34 18.63 2.64
N GLU A 650 -5.82 17.84 1.69
CA GLU A 650 -6.26 16.46 1.91
C GLU A 650 -5.16 15.56 2.48
N MET A 651 -3.90 15.84 2.18
CA MET A 651 -2.76 15.12 2.72
C MET A 651 -2.59 15.39 4.22
N TYR A 652 -2.61 16.66 4.61
CA TYR A 652 -2.55 17.07 6.02
C TYR A 652 -3.76 16.56 6.79
N LYS A 653 -4.97 16.74 6.24
CA LYS A 653 -6.22 16.19 6.79
C LYS A 653 -6.10 14.68 7.03
N SER A 654 -5.69 13.91 6.01
CA SER A 654 -5.48 12.46 6.12
C SER A 654 -4.44 12.09 7.18
N THR A 655 -3.44 12.94 7.40
CA THR A 655 -2.38 12.73 8.40
C THR A 655 -2.90 12.94 9.80
N TYR A 656 -3.63 14.02 10.03
CA TYR A 656 -4.25 14.29 11.33
C TYR A 656 -5.33 13.25 11.68
N GLU A 657 -6.16 12.85 10.69
CA GLU A 657 -7.09 11.73 10.84
C GLU A 657 -6.37 10.45 11.26
N GLY A 658 -5.26 10.12 10.59
CA GLY A 658 -4.51 8.91 10.87
C GLY A 658 -3.86 8.93 12.25
N LEU A 659 -3.18 10.02 12.63
CA LEU A 659 -2.58 10.19 13.96
C LEU A 659 -3.63 10.05 15.08
N LEU A 660 -4.80 10.66 14.88
CA LEU A 660 -5.88 10.60 15.85
C LEU A 660 -6.52 9.20 15.94
N ALA A 661 -6.73 8.53 14.79
CA ALA A 661 -7.27 7.17 14.75
C ALA A 661 -6.33 6.12 15.35
N GLU A 662 -5.01 6.24 15.14
CA GLU A 662 -3.98 5.39 15.77
C GLU A 662 -3.96 5.50 17.31
N SER A 663 -4.51 6.59 17.84
CA SER A 663 -4.66 6.83 19.27
C SER A 663 -6.01 6.36 19.80
N LEU A 664 -7.11 6.69 19.12
CA LEU A 664 -8.48 6.39 19.57
C LEU A 664 -8.95 4.95 19.26
N GLY A 665 -8.14 4.16 18.55
CA GLY A 665 -8.39 2.75 18.33
C GLY A 665 -7.52 2.17 17.22
N SER A 666 -8.08 2.02 16.02
CA SER A 666 -7.37 1.45 14.86
C SER A 666 -7.54 2.30 13.60
N LEU A 667 -6.44 2.57 12.93
CA LEU A 667 -6.41 3.11 11.57
C LEU A 667 -6.28 1.95 10.58
N LYS A 668 -7.23 1.85 9.65
CA LYS A 668 -7.16 0.96 8.49
C LYS A 668 -6.96 1.81 7.25
N GLY A 669 -5.71 1.95 6.84
CA GLY A 669 -5.30 2.81 5.74
C GLY A 669 -5.07 2.01 4.45
N GLY A 670 -5.68 2.46 3.35
CA GLY A 670 -5.53 1.75 2.08
C GLY A 670 -5.57 2.60 0.82
N CYS A 671 -4.91 2.10 -0.22
CA CYS A 671 -5.05 2.54 -1.60
C CYS A 671 -5.22 1.32 -2.51
N MET A 672 -5.16 1.49 -3.84
CA MET A 672 -5.31 0.35 -4.75
C MET A 672 -4.22 -0.72 -4.57
N SER A 673 -2.98 -0.36 -4.25
CA SER A 673 -1.85 -1.30 -4.12
C SER A 673 -1.30 -1.41 -2.69
N SER A 674 -1.74 -0.55 -1.77
CA SER A 674 -1.16 -0.23 -0.43
C SER A 674 0.37 0.03 -0.37
N ALA A 675 1.13 -0.32 -1.41
CA ALA A 675 2.55 -0.06 -1.62
C ALA A 675 2.81 1.39 -2.05
N ASP A 676 1.84 2.02 -2.73
CA ASP A 676 1.98 3.38 -3.24
C ASP A 676 1.56 4.42 -2.16
N ARG A 677 0.32 4.91 -2.24
CA ARG A 677 -0.18 6.06 -1.45
C ARG A 677 -0.22 5.82 0.06
N ALA A 678 -0.55 4.59 0.47
CA ALA A 678 -0.63 4.26 1.90
C ALA A 678 0.76 4.24 2.55
N GLY A 679 1.82 3.97 1.79
CA GLY A 679 3.21 4.07 2.26
C GLY A 679 3.60 5.52 2.52
N GLU A 680 3.37 6.41 1.56
CA GLU A 680 3.68 7.84 1.68
C GLU A 680 2.92 8.50 2.82
N GLN A 681 1.66 8.13 2.96
CA GLN A 681 0.85 8.65 4.04
C GLN A 681 1.33 8.12 5.42
N GLY A 682 1.90 6.91 5.45
CA GLY A 682 2.65 6.43 6.60
C GLY A 682 3.92 7.25 6.87
N ASP A 683 4.67 7.60 5.83
CA ASP A 683 5.91 8.40 5.95
C ASP A 683 5.64 9.81 6.48
N GLN A 684 4.56 10.47 6.04
CA GLN A 684 4.21 11.79 6.57
C GLN A 684 3.73 11.73 8.02
N ARG A 685 3.01 10.66 8.42
CA ARG A 685 2.68 10.43 9.84
C ARG A 685 3.94 10.22 10.66
N ALA A 686 4.88 9.40 10.17
CA ALA A 686 6.16 9.18 10.82
C ALA A 686 6.94 10.50 10.95
N MET A 687 7.04 11.31 9.90
CA MET A 687 7.66 12.64 9.93
C MET A 687 7.07 13.54 11.04
N MET A 688 5.74 13.62 11.14
CA MET A 688 5.10 14.40 12.21
C MET A 688 5.39 13.83 13.61
N LYS A 689 5.47 12.50 13.75
CA LYS A 689 5.87 11.86 15.03
C LYS A 689 7.32 12.17 15.39
N LYS A 690 8.25 12.16 14.42
CA LYS A 690 9.65 12.55 14.65
C LYS A 690 9.76 14.03 15.06
N GLN A 691 9.05 14.91 14.36
CA GLN A 691 8.99 16.33 14.73
C GLN A 691 8.42 16.49 16.15
N PHE A 692 7.35 15.78 16.48
CA PHE A 692 6.76 15.83 17.82
C PHE A 692 7.72 15.30 18.89
N ALA A 693 8.45 14.22 18.60
CA ALA A 693 9.44 13.65 19.52
C ALA A 693 10.53 14.66 19.88
N GLU A 694 11.04 15.42 18.90
CA GLU A 694 12.14 16.38 19.09
C GLU A 694 11.65 17.78 19.53
N GLU A 695 10.59 18.30 18.91
CA GLU A 695 10.13 19.70 19.09
C GLU A 695 8.90 19.84 19.99
N GLY A 696 8.23 18.74 20.36
CA GLY A 696 6.97 18.77 21.09
C GLY A 696 5.80 19.38 20.32
N LYS A 697 5.93 19.54 18.99
CA LYS A 697 4.90 20.09 18.11
C LYS A 697 4.81 19.33 16.79
N ILE A 698 3.66 19.39 16.13
CA ILE A 698 3.48 18.95 14.74
C ILE A 698 3.24 20.13 13.79
N ILE A 699 3.73 20.01 12.56
CA ILE A 699 3.51 20.99 11.49
C ILE A 699 2.01 21.15 11.18
N SER A 700 1.54 22.39 11.13
CA SER A 700 0.18 22.75 10.74
C SER A 700 0.05 22.90 9.22
N TYR A 701 -1.12 22.55 8.68
CA TYR A 701 -1.49 22.91 7.31
C TYR A 701 -1.39 24.42 7.07
N ASN A 702 -1.66 25.23 8.10
CA ASN A 702 -1.65 26.70 8.02
C ASN A 702 -0.25 27.31 8.27
N ASP A 703 0.78 26.51 8.54
CA ASP A 703 2.14 27.01 8.71
C ASP A 703 2.75 27.50 7.39
N SER A 704 3.79 28.34 7.51
CA SER A 704 4.44 28.96 6.36
C SER A 704 5.09 27.90 5.45
N PRO A 705 5.20 28.17 4.13
CA PRO A 705 5.92 27.27 3.22
C PRO A 705 7.36 26.98 3.66
N THR A 706 8.04 27.96 4.25
CA THR A 706 9.41 27.80 4.78
C THR A 706 9.47 26.82 5.95
N GLU A 707 8.53 26.91 6.90
CA GLU A 707 8.49 25.98 8.03
C GLU A 707 8.13 24.56 7.57
N LYS A 708 7.19 24.44 6.61
CA LYS A 708 6.90 23.15 5.97
C LYS A 708 8.17 22.58 5.33
N ALA A 709 8.84 23.35 4.48
CA ALA A 709 10.09 22.92 3.83
C ALA A 709 11.16 22.46 4.82
N ARG A 710 11.35 23.20 5.94
CA ARG A 710 12.27 22.82 7.01
C ARG A 710 11.89 21.46 7.61
N VAL A 711 10.64 21.30 8.04
CA VAL A 711 10.16 20.05 8.67
C VAL A 711 10.33 18.86 7.73
N TYR A 712 9.96 18.99 6.46
CA TYR A 712 10.15 17.92 5.49
C TYR A 712 11.63 17.58 5.28
N GLY A 713 12.52 18.58 5.27
CA GLY A 713 13.96 18.35 5.07
C GLY A 713 14.70 17.84 6.29
N GLU A 714 14.14 18.05 7.48
CA GLU A 714 14.74 17.60 8.72
C GLU A 714 14.21 16.22 9.13
N TYR A 715 12.91 15.97 8.99
CA TYR A 715 12.26 14.77 9.51
C TYR A 715 11.70 13.82 8.44
N GLY A 716 11.59 14.28 7.19
CA GLY A 716 11.05 13.48 6.09
C GLY A 716 12.00 12.38 5.64
N SER A 717 11.47 11.20 5.34
CA SER A 717 12.18 10.08 4.72
C SER A 717 11.18 9.14 4.06
N THR A 718 11.56 8.55 2.92
CA THR A 718 10.78 7.51 2.24
C THR A 718 11.43 6.12 2.34
N LYS A 719 12.50 5.99 3.14
CA LYS A 719 13.24 4.74 3.31
C LYS A 719 12.34 3.58 3.72
N ALA A 720 11.58 3.74 4.82
CA ALA A 720 10.74 2.64 5.27
C ALA A 720 9.64 2.27 4.27
N LYS A 721 9.12 3.22 3.48
CA LYS A 721 8.21 2.89 2.38
C LYS A 721 8.89 1.93 1.41
N HIS A 722 10.10 2.20 0.94
CA HIS A 722 10.77 1.34 -0.04
C HIS A 722 11.15 -0.02 0.54
N ASP A 723 11.66 -0.06 1.76
CA ASP A 723 12.03 -1.31 2.45
C ASP A 723 10.79 -2.18 2.72
N PHE A 724 9.68 -1.59 3.19
CA PHE A 724 8.41 -2.29 3.36
C PHE A 724 7.84 -2.78 2.04
N VAL A 725 7.99 -1.99 0.97
CA VAL A 725 7.51 -2.38 -0.35
C VAL A 725 8.35 -3.52 -0.94
N GLU A 726 9.66 -3.56 -0.67
CA GLU A 726 10.47 -4.72 -0.99
C GLU A 726 9.94 -5.95 -0.28
N MET A 727 9.72 -5.88 1.04
CA MET A 727 9.17 -7.00 1.79
C MET A 727 7.78 -7.41 1.30
N ALA A 728 6.99 -6.47 0.79
CA ALA A 728 5.69 -6.74 0.21
C ALA A 728 5.73 -7.40 -1.18
N THR A 729 6.72 -7.07 -2.02
CA THR A 729 6.65 -7.31 -3.49
C THR A 729 7.90 -7.94 -4.10
N GLY A 730 8.97 -8.11 -3.33
CA GLY A 730 10.26 -8.63 -3.78
C GLY A 730 11.21 -7.59 -4.39
N THR A 731 10.80 -6.33 -4.50
CA THR A 731 11.62 -5.24 -5.07
C THR A 731 11.31 -3.90 -4.39
N PRO A 732 12.31 -3.05 -4.10
CA PRO A 732 12.06 -1.69 -3.61
C PRO A 732 11.46 -0.79 -4.71
N GLY A 733 10.99 0.43 -4.38
CA GLY A 733 10.53 1.42 -5.37
C GLY A 733 9.01 1.63 -5.45
N THR A 734 8.54 2.70 -6.08
CA THR A 734 7.11 2.90 -6.41
C THR A 734 7.02 3.69 -7.72
N SER A 735 6.09 3.33 -8.61
CA SER A 735 6.03 3.87 -9.99
C SER A 735 4.94 4.92 -10.23
N ASP A 736 4.30 5.45 -9.19
CA ASP A 736 3.17 6.35 -9.40
C ASP A 736 3.67 7.80 -9.60
N ASP A 737 3.68 8.27 -10.85
CA ASP A 737 3.93 9.69 -11.17
C ASP A 737 2.87 10.59 -10.47
N GLU A 738 1.67 10.06 -10.16
CA GLU A 738 0.63 10.78 -9.40
C GLU A 738 0.98 10.93 -7.91
N THR A 739 1.71 9.96 -7.34
CA THR A 739 2.19 10.05 -5.96
C THR A 739 3.39 10.97 -5.80
N ARG A 740 4.29 10.97 -6.77
CA ARG A 740 5.45 11.89 -6.82
C ARG A 740 5.03 13.36 -6.85
N GLY A 741 3.80 13.64 -7.29
CA GLY A 741 3.22 14.98 -7.26
C GLY A 741 2.96 15.58 -5.86
N ILE A 742 2.99 14.80 -4.78
CA ILE A 742 2.90 15.31 -3.38
C ILE A 742 4.12 16.18 -3.07
N PHE A 743 5.22 15.71 -3.60
CA PHE A 743 6.56 16.22 -3.49
C PHE A 743 6.76 17.28 -4.61
N LEU A 744 6.39 17.00 -5.87
CA LEU A 744 6.75 17.81 -7.06
C LEU A 744 5.95 19.11 -7.30
N ASN A 745 5.37 19.78 -6.29
CA ASN A 745 4.52 20.93 -6.61
C ASN A 745 5.32 22.18 -7.08
N ALA A 746 5.37 22.34 -8.39
CA ALA A 746 6.16 23.30 -9.18
C ALA A 746 5.86 24.80 -8.96
N ARG A 747 4.92 25.16 -8.07
CA ARG A 747 4.70 26.56 -7.64
C ARG A 747 5.08 26.84 -6.19
N ALA A 748 5.36 25.81 -5.39
CA ALA A 748 5.97 25.95 -4.06
C ALA A 748 7.46 25.55 -4.06
N GLY A 749 7.98 24.99 -5.16
CA GLY A 749 9.40 24.89 -5.46
C GLY A 749 10.26 23.99 -4.56
N VAL A 750 9.72 23.32 -3.53
CA VAL A 750 10.59 22.73 -2.50
C VAL A 750 10.25 21.30 -2.05
N LEU A 751 9.00 20.84 -2.05
CA LEU A 751 8.70 19.64 -1.25
C LEU A 751 9.27 18.32 -1.81
N SER A 752 9.47 18.17 -3.12
CA SER A 752 9.91 16.89 -3.74
C SER A 752 11.36 16.61 -3.61
N TYR A 753 12.13 17.65 -3.85
CA TYR A 753 13.57 17.60 -3.89
C TYR A 753 14.19 17.37 -2.51
N VAL A 754 13.36 17.38 -1.46
CA VAL A 754 13.80 17.38 -0.07
C VAL A 754 13.77 15.99 0.55
N ALA A 755 12.84 15.13 0.15
CA ALA A 755 12.78 13.75 0.66
C ALA A 755 13.50 12.75 -0.25
N GLU A 756 13.34 12.83 -1.58
CA GLU A 756 14.01 11.97 -2.57
C GLU A 756 14.74 12.81 -3.63
N THR A 757 15.96 12.43 -4.00
CA THR A 757 16.68 13.07 -5.14
C THR A 757 16.06 12.69 -6.49
N ALA A 758 16.41 13.41 -7.57
CA ALA A 758 15.94 13.07 -8.92
C ALA A 758 16.39 11.66 -9.34
N GLU A 759 17.59 11.27 -8.92
CA GLU A 759 18.18 9.95 -9.14
C GLU A 759 17.39 8.87 -8.38
N GLU A 760 17.06 9.11 -7.11
CA GLU A 760 16.23 8.19 -6.31
C GLU A 760 14.83 8.03 -6.90
N GLN A 761 14.22 9.10 -7.40
CA GLN A 761 12.91 9.04 -8.07
C GLN A 761 12.96 8.21 -9.35
N GLN A 762 14.00 8.39 -10.16
CA GLN A 762 14.19 7.59 -11.37
C GLN A 762 14.43 6.12 -11.00
N LEU A 763 15.27 5.86 -10.00
CA LEU A 763 15.54 4.52 -9.47
C LEU A 763 14.25 3.85 -8.98
N ALA A 764 13.43 4.52 -8.18
CA ALA A 764 12.14 4.02 -7.72
C ALA A 764 11.21 3.60 -8.88
N LYS A 765 11.27 4.34 -10.01
CA LYS A 765 10.47 4.06 -11.21
C LYS A 765 10.94 2.77 -11.87
N ASP A 766 12.24 2.68 -12.06
CA ASP A 766 12.89 1.55 -12.70
C ASP A 766 12.64 0.26 -11.90
N LEU A 767 12.77 0.33 -10.57
CA LEU A 767 12.57 -0.81 -9.67
C LEU A 767 11.11 -1.25 -9.56
N SER A 768 10.17 -0.31 -9.48
CA SER A 768 8.76 -0.67 -9.56
C SER A 768 8.40 -1.32 -10.90
N GLY A 769 9.08 -0.92 -11.99
CA GLY A 769 9.00 -1.60 -13.28
C GLY A 769 9.39 -3.08 -13.24
N LEU A 770 10.32 -3.47 -12.37
CA LEU A 770 10.77 -4.86 -12.20
C LEU A 770 9.69 -5.77 -11.58
N ARG A 771 8.70 -5.21 -10.86
CA ARG A 771 7.58 -5.98 -10.29
C ARG A 771 6.75 -6.66 -11.34
N LYS A 772 6.39 -5.89 -12.38
CA LYS A 772 5.56 -6.37 -13.49
C LYS A 772 6.31 -7.39 -14.35
N GLY A 773 7.64 -7.29 -14.37
CA GLY A 773 8.53 -8.09 -15.19
C GLY A 773 8.41 -7.70 -16.66
N LYS A 774 9.52 -7.25 -17.28
CA LYS A 774 9.60 -7.18 -18.74
C LYS A 774 10.04 -8.56 -19.25
N TYR A 775 9.52 -8.93 -20.42
CA TYR A 775 9.79 -10.22 -21.07
C TYR A 775 10.14 -9.96 -22.54
N SER A 776 11.43 -10.06 -22.89
CA SER A 776 11.89 -9.91 -24.27
C SER A 776 11.50 -11.13 -25.10
N ASP A 777 11.15 -10.94 -26.37
CA ASP A 777 10.83 -12.03 -27.26
C ASP A 777 12.11 -12.77 -27.71
N VAL A 778 12.54 -13.73 -26.90
CA VAL A 778 13.75 -14.52 -27.09
C VAL A 778 13.50 -15.96 -26.68
N THR A 779 14.05 -16.91 -27.43
CA THR A 779 14.01 -18.33 -27.06
C THR A 779 15.11 -18.68 -26.07
N ALA A 780 14.96 -19.79 -25.34
CA ALA A 780 16.02 -20.29 -24.45
C ALA A 780 17.35 -20.50 -25.21
N GLN A 781 17.30 -21.05 -26.42
CA GLN A 781 18.49 -21.28 -27.24
C GLN A 781 19.15 -19.96 -27.67
N GLN A 782 18.38 -18.98 -28.15
CA GLN A 782 18.90 -17.67 -28.53
C GLN A 782 19.54 -16.97 -27.33
N TYR A 783 18.94 -17.10 -26.15
CA TYR A 783 19.49 -16.52 -24.92
C TYR A 783 20.88 -17.10 -24.59
N MET A 784 21.04 -18.42 -24.68
CA MET A 784 22.30 -19.11 -24.40
C MET A 784 23.44 -18.70 -25.34
N THR A 785 23.15 -18.39 -26.61
CA THR A 785 24.17 -18.08 -27.61
C THR A 785 24.49 -16.60 -27.75
N THR A 786 23.67 -15.72 -27.18
CA THR A 786 23.82 -14.26 -27.35
C THR A 786 24.67 -13.70 -26.19
N PRO A 787 25.64 -12.80 -26.45
CA PRO A 787 26.44 -12.19 -25.40
C PRO A 787 25.58 -11.37 -24.41
N ALA A 788 26.18 -10.98 -23.28
CA ALA A 788 25.56 -10.06 -22.33
C ALA A 788 25.17 -8.73 -23.01
N VAL A 789 24.07 -8.11 -22.58
CA VAL A 789 23.60 -6.85 -23.17
C VAL A 789 24.70 -5.78 -23.15
N GLY A 790 24.91 -5.09 -24.26
CA GLY A 790 25.91 -4.01 -24.35
C GLY A 790 27.33 -4.49 -24.70
N VAL A 791 27.59 -5.80 -24.66
CA VAL A 791 28.85 -6.36 -25.16
C VAL A 791 28.78 -6.52 -26.68
N LYS A 792 29.58 -5.75 -27.41
CA LYS A 792 29.73 -5.92 -28.86
C LYS A 792 30.64 -7.12 -29.14
N VAL A 793 30.14 -8.12 -29.86
CA VAL A 793 31.00 -9.14 -30.45
C VAL A 793 31.87 -8.44 -31.49
N GLN A 794 33.20 -8.51 -31.37
CA GLN A 794 34.06 -8.15 -32.48
C GLN A 794 33.66 -9.05 -33.65
N LYS A 795 33.08 -8.47 -34.70
CA LYS A 795 33.02 -9.15 -35.98
C LYS A 795 34.47 -9.42 -36.35
N VAL A 796 34.89 -10.67 -36.25
CA VAL A 796 36.08 -11.14 -36.94
C VAL A 796 35.81 -10.87 -38.41
N GLU A 797 36.39 -9.80 -38.95
CA GLU A 797 36.52 -9.68 -40.40
C GLU A 797 37.20 -10.96 -40.83
N LYS A 798 36.47 -11.84 -41.51
CA LYS A 798 37.09 -12.92 -42.25
C LYS A 798 38.13 -12.25 -43.12
N GLN A 799 39.41 -12.46 -42.82
CA GLN A 799 40.49 -12.13 -43.72
C GLN A 799 40.05 -12.62 -45.10
N LYS A 800 39.94 -11.67 -46.05
CA LYS A 800 39.83 -12.02 -47.46
C LYS A 800 41.03 -12.91 -47.76
N VAL A 801 40.78 -14.21 -47.88
CA VAL A 801 41.72 -15.11 -48.52
C VAL A 801 41.82 -14.62 -49.95
N SER A 802 42.94 -13.96 -50.24
CA SER A 802 43.37 -13.61 -51.57
C SER A 802 43.67 -14.92 -52.32
N SER A 803 42.67 -15.47 -53.00
CA SER A 803 42.89 -16.45 -54.06
C SER A 803 42.82 -15.72 -55.41
N MET A 804 44.00 -15.42 -55.97
CA MET A 804 44.14 -15.10 -57.39
C MET A 804 44.17 -16.40 -58.22
N GLY A 805 43.44 -16.40 -59.34
CA GLY A 805 43.58 -17.31 -60.49
C GLY A 805 42.90 -18.67 -60.31
N GLU A 806 42.15 -19.25 -61.24
CA GLU A 806 41.83 -18.98 -62.65
C GLU A 806 40.41 -19.54 -62.94
N GLY A 807 39.86 -19.20 -64.11
CA GLY A 807 38.41 -19.21 -64.39
C GLY A 807 37.78 -20.56 -64.75
N ILE A 808 36.46 -20.51 -65.00
CA ILE A 808 35.79 -20.90 -66.25
C ILE A 808 34.24 -20.83 -66.08
N THR A 809 33.61 -20.09 -67.01
CA THR A 809 32.21 -20.02 -67.53
C THR A 809 30.96 -20.50 -66.73
N ARG A 810 29.93 -19.63 -66.70
CA ARG A 810 28.48 -19.89 -66.47
C ARG A 810 27.83 -20.70 -67.64
N PRO A 811 26.62 -21.33 -67.51
CA PRO A 811 25.28 -20.67 -67.48
C PRO A 811 24.34 -21.21 -66.35
N LEU A 812 23.57 -20.37 -65.65
CA LEU A 812 22.13 -19.99 -65.86
C LEU A 812 21.13 -21.17 -65.85
N LEU A 813 20.25 -21.23 -64.83
CA LEU A 813 18.79 -21.40 -64.95
C LEU A 813 18.04 -21.25 -63.61
N ASP A 814 17.05 -20.36 -63.67
CA ASP A 814 15.90 -19.98 -62.84
C ASP A 814 15.45 -20.84 -61.63
N VAL A 815 15.04 -20.14 -60.56
CA VAL A 815 13.72 -20.34 -59.91
C VAL A 815 13.17 -18.99 -59.41
N GLU A 816 11.89 -18.80 -59.71
CA GLU A 816 11.00 -17.64 -59.60
C GLU A 816 10.84 -17.01 -58.21
N GLU A 817 10.64 -15.69 -58.17
CA GLU A 817 9.88 -15.02 -57.11
C GLU A 817 8.39 -15.40 -57.23
N PRO A 818 7.68 -15.49 -56.09
CA PRO A 818 6.54 -14.58 -55.99
C PRO A 818 6.31 -13.93 -54.62
N VAL A 819 6.00 -12.64 -54.73
CA VAL A 819 4.85 -11.93 -54.12
C VAL A 819 4.98 -11.42 -52.68
N GLU A 820 5.06 -10.09 -52.61
CA GLU A 820 4.69 -9.24 -51.46
C GLU A 820 3.25 -9.52 -51.01
N GLU A 821 3.09 -9.90 -49.73
CA GLU A 821 1.82 -9.71 -49.01
C GLU A 821 2.05 -8.93 -47.72
N GLN A 822 1.60 -7.67 -47.78
CA GLN A 822 0.95 -6.86 -46.75
C GLN A 822 1.48 -6.93 -45.30
N ARG A 823 2.35 -5.96 -44.99
CA ARG A 823 2.50 -5.44 -43.62
C ARG A 823 1.20 -4.77 -43.17
N VAL A 824 0.46 -5.43 -42.28
CA VAL A 824 -0.60 -4.78 -41.49
C VAL A 824 0.04 -4.10 -40.27
N ASP A 825 0.19 -2.79 -40.36
CA ASP A 825 0.75 -1.92 -39.34
C ASP A 825 -0.34 -1.62 -38.27
N ILE A 826 -0.39 -2.39 -37.17
CA ILE A 826 -1.33 -2.12 -36.06
C ILE A 826 -0.70 -1.07 -35.13
N ARG A 827 -0.93 0.21 -35.45
CA ARG A 827 -0.66 1.34 -34.54
C ARG A 827 -1.82 1.49 -33.55
N VAL A 828 -1.58 1.17 -32.28
CA VAL A 828 -2.45 1.54 -31.16
C VAL A 828 -2.09 2.96 -30.73
N GLY A 829 -3.07 3.87 -30.84
CA GLY A 829 -2.89 5.32 -30.83
C GLY A 829 -2.34 5.94 -29.54
N VAL A 830 -1.35 6.81 -29.74
CA VAL A 830 -0.97 7.90 -28.84
C VAL A 830 -1.63 9.17 -29.38
N LYS A 831 -2.53 9.80 -28.61
CA LYS A 831 -3.04 11.15 -28.92
C LYS A 831 -2.04 12.19 -28.42
N SER A 832 -1.40 12.92 -29.34
CA SER A 832 -0.82 14.23 -29.08
C SER A 832 -1.91 15.30 -29.12
N LYS A 833 -1.73 16.34 -28.29
CA LYS A 833 -2.56 17.56 -28.23
C LYS A 833 -2.12 18.60 -29.27
N ASP A 834 -3.09 19.43 -29.66
CA ASP A 834 -3.01 20.76 -30.30
C ASP A 834 -2.50 20.75 -31.76
N ASP A 835 -3.06 21.45 -32.76
CA ASP A 835 -3.95 22.61 -32.77
C ASP A 835 -4.64 22.80 -34.15
N SER A 836 -5.70 23.64 -34.14
CA SER A 836 -6.23 24.49 -35.22
C SER A 836 -7.34 24.00 -36.19
N HIS A 837 -8.23 24.96 -36.48
CA HIS A 837 -9.53 24.99 -37.18
C HIS A 837 -9.53 24.41 -38.61
N GLU A 838 -10.62 23.88 -39.19
CA GLU A 838 -11.89 24.51 -39.59
C GLU A 838 -12.95 23.44 -39.99
N PRO A 839 -14.25 23.78 -40.17
CA PRO A 839 -15.33 22.81 -40.23
C PRO A 839 -15.59 22.28 -41.65
N VAL A 840 -15.64 20.96 -41.82
CA VAL A 840 -16.18 20.34 -43.04
C VAL A 840 -17.58 19.81 -42.73
N VAL A 841 -18.56 20.55 -43.25
CA VAL A 841 -19.94 20.10 -43.46
C VAL A 841 -19.92 19.08 -44.60
N VAL A 842 -20.38 17.85 -44.36
CA VAL A 842 -20.97 17.03 -45.42
C VAL A 842 -22.23 16.35 -44.88
N THR A 843 -23.29 16.62 -45.60
CA THR A 843 -24.69 16.27 -45.50
C THR A 843 -24.98 14.77 -45.64
N ASP A 844 -26.12 14.40 -45.07
CA ASP A 844 -26.99 13.24 -45.30
C ASP A 844 -26.73 12.40 -46.57
N ASN A 845 -26.82 11.07 -46.44
CA ASN A 845 -28.00 10.35 -46.93
C ASN A 845 -27.93 8.81 -46.78
N PHE A 846 -29.14 8.25 -46.65
CA PHE A 846 -29.60 6.88 -46.91
C PHE A 846 -29.61 5.82 -45.77
N THR A 847 -30.78 5.75 -45.11
CA THR A 847 -31.69 4.58 -44.99
C THR A 847 -31.30 3.34 -45.81
N MET A 848 -31.36 2.10 -45.32
CA MET A 848 -32.43 1.37 -44.61
C MET A 848 -31.91 0.46 -43.49
#